data_AF-A0A7J8BIJ2-F1
#
_entry.id   AF-A0A7J8BIJ2-F1
#
_cell.length_a   1.000
_cell.length_b   1.000
_cell.length_c   1.000
_cell.angle_alpha   90.00
_cell.angle_beta   90.00
_cell.angle_gamma   90.00
#
_symmetry.space_group_name_H-M   'P 1'
#
loop_
_entity.id
_entity.type
_entity.pdbx_description
1 polymer ?
#
loop_
_entity_poly.entity_id
_entity_poly.type
_entity_poly.pdbx_seq_one_letter_code
_entity_poly.pdbx_strand_id
1 'polypeptide(L)'
;MGRKVTVATCALNQWALDFEGNLQRILKSIEIAKQKGARYRLGPELEICGYGCWDHYYESDTLLHSFQVLAALLESPVTQDIICDVGMPVMHRNVRYNCRVIFLNRRILLIRPKMALANEGNYHEMRWFTPWSRSRQTEEHFLPRMIRDLTKQETVPFGDAVLATRDTCIGSEICEELWTPHSPHIDMGLDGVEIFTNASSSHHVLRKAHTRVDLVTMATTKSGGIYLLANQKGCDGDRLYYDGCAMVAMNGRVFAQGAQFSLDDVEVLTATLDLEDVRSYRAEMSSRNLAASRASPYPRVKVDFALSHHEDLLEPLSEPVEWKYHSTSEEISLGPACWLWDFLRRSQQAGFFLPLSGGVDSAATACLVYSMCRQVCEAVKTGNQEVLADVRAVVSQASYTPQDPRELCGRLLTTCYMASENSSQDTSDRARELAQQIGSHHIGLGIDPAVKAVVGIFSLVTGKRPLFAVHGGSSRENLALQNVQARLRMVIAYLFAQLSLWSRGAPGGLLVLGSANVDESLLGYLTKYDCSSADINPIGGISKTDLRAFIQFCVERFQLPALQRILAAPATAELEPLADGQVSQTDEEDMGMTYAELSVYGTLRKVAKTGPYSMFCKLLHLWRDLCSPRQVADKVKQFFSKYSLNRHKTTTLTPGYHAERYSPDDNRFDLRPFLYRAGWPWQFRCIENQVLQLERRERQDVDGVD
;
A
#
# COMPACT_ATOMS: atom_id res chain seq x y z
N MET A 1 -35.69 16.39 22.33
CA MET A 1 -34.77 16.47 21.19
C MET A 1 -33.53 15.72 21.62
N GLY A 2 -33.12 14.67 20.90
CA GLY A 2 -31.85 14.00 21.19
C GLY A 2 -30.69 14.97 20.98
N ARG A 3 -29.72 15.00 21.90
CA ARG A 3 -28.55 15.88 21.84
C ARG A 3 -27.27 15.11 21.55
N LYS A 4 -26.85 14.24 22.48
CA LYS A 4 -25.57 13.54 22.36
C LYS A 4 -25.73 12.21 21.65
N VAL A 5 -24.88 11.96 20.68
CA VAL A 5 -24.84 10.73 19.91
C VAL A 5 -23.48 10.07 20.06
N THR A 6 -23.48 8.75 20.24
CA THR A 6 -22.26 7.94 20.19
C THR A 6 -22.24 7.17 18.88
N VAL A 7 -21.21 7.40 18.10
CA VAL A 7 -21.04 6.82 16.75
C VAL A 7 -19.73 6.05 16.69
N ALA A 8 -19.70 5.00 15.86
CA ALA A 8 -18.53 4.15 15.66
C ALA A 8 -18.09 4.13 14.20
N THR A 9 -16.78 4.14 14.01
CA THR A 9 -16.12 3.80 12.73
C THR A 9 -15.02 2.78 13.01
N CYS A 10 -14.58 2.03 12.00
CA CYS A 10 -13.58 0.99 12.21
C CYS A 10 -12.59 0.86 11.06
N ALA A 11 -11.47 0.21 11.38
CA ALA A 11 -10.56 -0.35 10.41
C ALA A 11 -10.55 -1.87 10.52
N LEU A 12 -10.77 -2.55 9.39
CA LEU A 12 -10.86 -4.02 9.31
C LEU A 12 -9.79 -4.59 8.39
N ASN A 13 -9.18 -5.70 8.81
CA ASN A 13 -8.25 -6.46 8.00
C ASN A 13 -8.97 -7.53 7.17
N GLN A 14 -9.81 -7.08 6.24
CA GLN A 14 -10.54 -7.96 5.35
C GLN A 14 -9.61 -8.69 4.39
N TRP A 15 -10.05 -9.84 3.90
CA TRP A 15 -9.35 -10.64 2.90
C TRP A 15 -10.29 -10.92 1.73
N ALA A 16 -9.83 -10.66 0.50
CA ALA A 16 -10.61 -10.89 -0.71
C ALA A 16 -11.18 -12.32 -0.74
N LEU A 17 -12.50 -12.42 -0.86
CA LEU A 17 -13.28 -13.66 -0.91
C LEU A 17 -13.30 -14.52 0.38
N ASP A 18 -12.64 -14.09 1.45
CA ASP A 18 -12.72 -14.71 2.79
C ASP A 18 -14.05 -14.33 3.47
N PHE A 19 -15.18 -14.75 2.89
CA PHE A 19 -16.51 -14.36 3.37
C PHE A 19 -16.75 -14.71 4.84
N GLU A 20 -16.20 -15.84 5.32
CA GLU A 20 -16.30 -16.28 6.70
C GLU A 20 -15.53 -15.34 7.64
N GLY A 21 -14.22 -15.12 7.38
CA GLY A 21 -13.43 -14.22 8.21
C GLY A 21 -13.90 -12.77 8.12
N ASN A 22 -14.33 -12.32 6.94
CA ASN A 22 -14.90 -10.99 6.74
C ASN A 22 -16.19 -10.80 7.55
N LEU A 23 -17.10 -11.78 7.55
CA LEU A 23 -18.30 -11.79 8.38
C LEU A 23 -17.94 -11.68 9.87
N GLN A 24 -17.00 -12.50 10.34
CA GLN A 24 -16.57 -12.51 11.74
C GLN A 24 -15.97 -11.17 12.17
N ARG A 25 -15.11 -10.56 11.35
CA ARG A 25 -14.53 -9.23 11.62
C ARG A 25 -15.59 -8.13 11.67
N ILE A 26 -16.58 -8.16 10.76
CA ILE A 26 -17.71 -7.22 10.76
C ILE A 26 -18.53 -7.39 12.05
N LEU A 27 -18.94 -8.61 12.38
CA LEU A 27 -19.68 -8.91 13.60
C LEU A 27 -18.94 -8.45 14.85
N LYS A 28 -17.62 -8.72 14.93
CA LYS A 28 -16.79 -8.31 16.06
C LYS A 28 -16.73 -6.79 16.21
N SER A 29 -16.61 -6.06 15.10
CA SER A 29 -16.61 -4.59 15.16
C SER A 29 -17.96 -4.01 15.60
N ILE A 30 -19.08 -4.63 15.21
CA ILE A 30 -20.43 -4.24 15.65
C ILE A 30 -20.60 -4.53 17.15
N GLU A 31 -20.11 -5.68 17.62
CA GLU A 31 -20.09 -6.03 19.04
C GLU A 31 -19.35 -4.98 19.87
N ILE A 32 -18.11 -4.64 19.48
CA ILE A 32 -17.28 -3.65 20.17
C ILE A 32 -17.95 -2.27 20.13
N ALA A 33 -18.52 -1.86 19.00
CA ALA A 33 -19.23 -0.59 18.86
C ALA A 33 -20.39 -0.48 19.86
N LYS A 34 -21.21 -1.55 19.99
CA LYS A 34 -22.32 -1.58 20.95
C LYS A 34 -21.87 -1.61 22.39
N GLN A 35 -20.82 -2.36 22.71
CA GLN A 35 -20.23 -2.38 24.05
C GLN A 35 -19.74 -0.99 24.48
N LYS A 36 -19.32 -0.16 23.51
CA LYS A 36 -18.95 1.24 23.71
C LYS A 36 -20.11 2.23 23.56
N GLY A 37 -21.37 1.75 23.53
CA GLY A 37 -22.56 2.59 23.49
C GLY A 37 -22.95 3.18 22.13
N ALA A 38 -22.27 2.79 21.04
CA ALA A 38 -22.55 3.35 19.72
C ALA A 38 -23.92 2.90 19.17
N ARG A 39 -24.62 3.83 18.52
CA ARG A 39 -25.94 3.62 17.88
C ARG A 39 -25.88 3.62 16.35
N TYR A 40 -24.71 3.92 15.80
CA TYR A 40 -24.37 3.80 14.39
C TYR A 40 -22.95 3.23 14.26
N ARG A 41 -22.75 2.24 13.38
CA ARG A 41 -21.42 1.69 13.02
C ARG A 41 -21.19 1.82 11.52
N LEU A 42 -20.09 2.48 11.16
CA LEU A 42 -19.55 2.56 9.80
C LEU A 42 -18.44 1.53 9.59
N GLY A 43 -18.54 0.72 8.53
CA GLY A 43 -17.46 -0.16 8.06
C GLY A 43 -16.78 0.26 6.76
N PRO A 44 -15.63 -0.34 6.39
CA PRO A 44 -14.89 -0.01 5.17
C PRO A 44 -15.63 -0.30 3.86
N GLU A 45 -15.10 0.23 2.76
CA GLU A 45 -15.63 0.01 1.41
C GLU A 45 -15.53 -1.46 0.99
N LEU A 46 -16.64 -2.02 0.48
CA LEU A 46 -16.74 -3.42 0.03
C LEU A 46 -16.30 -4.46 1.10
N GLU A 47 -16.42 -4.13 2.39
CA GLU A 47 -15.91 -4.95 3.48
C GLU A 47 -16.44 -6.39 3.50
N ILE A 48 -17.65 -6.68 2.98
CA ILE A 48 -18.21 -8.05 3.01
C ILE A 48 -17.36 -9.03 2.19
N CYS A 49 -16.93 -8.60 1.00
CA CYS A 49 -16.12 -9.45 0.11
C CYS A 49 -14.62 -9.14 0.21
N GLY A 50 -14.24 -8.03 0.85
CA GLY A 50 -12.91 -7.42 0.69
C GLY A 50 -12.85 -6.58 -0.59
N TYR A 51 -12.11 -5.47 -0.55
CA TYR A 51 -12.02 -4.54 -1.69
C TYR A 51 -11.25 -5.12 -2.89
N GLY A 52 -10.16 -5.84 -2.62
CA GLY A 52 -9.26 -6.38 -3.64
C GLY A 52 -9.75 -7.67 -4.32
N CYS A 53 -11.03 -7.81 -4.65
CA CYS A 53 -11.53 -9.00 -5.37
C CYS A 53 -11.16 -9.01 -6.86
N TRP A 54 -10.79 -7.86 -7.45
CA TRP A 54 -10.43 -7.73 -8.85
C TRP A 54 -11.49 -8.36 -9.80
N ASP A 55 -11.06 -9.18 -10.75
CA ASP A 55 -11.95 -9.80 -11.74
C ASP A 55 -12.95 -10.79 -11.14
N HIS A 56 -12.81 -11.20 -9.87
CA HIS A 56 -13.85 -11.94 -9.18
C HIS A 56 -15.14 -11.11 -9.01
N TYR A 57 -15.11 -9.79 -9.16
CA TYR A 57 -16.34 -9.00 -9.25
C TYR A 57 -17.18 -9.34 -10.49
N TYR A 58 -16.60 -9.91 -11.55
CA TYR A 58 -17.37 -10.42 -12.68
C TYR A 58 -18.16 -11.68 -12.35
N GLU A 59 -17.69 -12.47 -11.40
CA GLU A 59 -18.28 -13.74 -10.99
C GLU A 59 -19.56 -13.49 -10.17
N SER A 60 -20.64 -14.19 -10.53
CA SER A 60 -21.92 -14.09 -9.81
C SER A 60 -21.81 -14.53 -8.35
N ASP A 61 -20.88 -15.44 -8.06
CA ASP A 61 -20.69 -16.03 -6.74
C ASP A 61 -20.25 -14.98 -5.73
N THR A 62 -19.47 -13.98 -6.15
CA THR A 62 -19.13 -12.83 -5.30
C THR A 62 -20.36 -12.07 -4.83
N LEU A 63 -21.37 -11.89 -5.71
CA LEU A 63 -22.63 -11.25 -5.34
C LEU A 63 -23.47 -12.17 -4.42
N LEU A 64 -23.55 -13.46 -4.75
CA LEU A 64 -24.30 -14.46 -3.99
C LEU A 64 -23.80 -14.58 -2.55
N HIS A 65 -22.50 -14.80 -2.37
CA HIS A 65 -21.89 -14.95 -1.05
C HIS A 65 -21.92 -13.65 -0.26
N SER A 66 -21.83 -12.50 -0.93
CA SER A 66 -22.04 -11.21 -0.26
C SER A 66 -23.47 -11.09 0.31
N PHE A 67 -24.48 -11.56 -0.42
CA PHE A 67 -25.86 -11.60 0.08
C PHE A 67 -26.06 -12.64 1.19
N GLN A 68 -25.34 -13.78 1.17
CA GLN A 68 -25.35 -14.75 2.27
C GLN A 68 -24.76 -14.17 3.55
N VAL A 69 -23.63 -13.47 3.45
CA VAL A 69 -23.03 -12.74 4.58
C VAL A 69 -23.98 -11.65 5.09
N LEU A 70 -24.60 -10.87 4.19
CA LEU A 70 -25.60 -9.88 4.57
C LEU A 70 -26.79 -10.52 5.32
N ALA A 71 -27.26 -11.69 4.90
CA ALA A 71 -28.32 -12.42 5.59
C ALA A 71 -27.89 -12.81 7.01
N ALA A 72 -26.66 -13.32 7.18
CA ALA A 72 -26.10 -13.66 8.49
C ALA A 72 -25.98 -12.43 9.41
N LEU A 73 -25.57 -11.28 8.88
CA LEU A 73 -25.53 -10.01 9.62
C LEU A 73 -26.92 -9.58 10.08
N LEU A 74 -27.92 -9.64 9.19
CA LEU A 74 -29.31 -9.27 9.48
C LEU A 74 -29.98 -10.20 10.51
N GLU A 75 -29.57 -11.48 10.58
CA GLU A 75 -30.04 -12.44 11.59
C GLU A 75 -29.35 -12.31 12.94
N SER A 76 -28.11 -11.79 12.94
CA SER A 76 -27.30 -11.77 14.14
C SER A 76 -27.88 -10.84 15.22
N PRO A 77 -28.11 -11.34 16.45
CA PRO A 77 -28.61 -10.52 17.55
C PRO A 77 -27.70 -9.33 17.91
N VAL A 78 -26.40 -9.43 17.57
CA VAL A 78 -25.47 -8.34 17.82
C VAL A 78 -25.86 -7.07 17.06
N THR A 79 -26.54 -7.18 15.92
CA THR A 79 -26.92 -6.01 15.09
C THR A 79 -28.21 -5.31 15.53
N GLN A 80 -28.85 -5.80 16.60
CA GLN A 80 -30.06 -5.19 17.14
C GLN A 80 -29.78 -3.79 17.73
N ASP A 81 -30.67 -2.82 17.51
CA ASP A 81 -30.63 -1.46 18.08
C ASP A 81 -29.35 -0.67 17.79
N ILE A 82 -28.70 -0.96 16.65
CA ILE A 82 -27.60 -0.19 16.06
C ILE A 82 -27.79 -0.12 14.55
N ILE A 83 -27.64 1.08 13.96
CA ILE A 83 -27.61 1.21 12.50
C ILE A 83 -26.26 0.69 12.01
N CYS A 84 -26.29 -0.27 11.09
CA CYS A 84 -25.10 -0.85 10.49
C CYS A 84 -24.99 -0.40 9.03
N ASP A 85 -23.88 0.24 8.67
CA ASP A 85 -23.54 0.58 7.29
C ASP A 85 -22.39 -0.33 6.83
N VAL A 86 -22.69 -1.25 5.91
CA VAL A 86 -21.75 -2.24 5.37
C VAL A 86 -21.57 -2.12 3.85
N GLY A 87 -20.44 -2.59 3.32
CA GLY A 87 -20.11 -2.49 1.89
C GLY A 87 -20.16 -3.83 1.16
N MET A 88 -20.81 -3.87 -0.02
CA MET A 88 -20.80 -5.04 -0.92
C MET A 88 -21.11 -4.67 -2.38
N PRO A 89 -20.74 -5.51 -3.36
CA PRO A 89 -21.20 -5.34 -4.74
C PRO A 89 -22.70 -5.69 -4.84
N VAL A 90 -23.47 -4.85 -5.54
CA VAL A 90 -24.89 -5.10 -5.80
C VAL A 90 -25.18 -4.92 -7.28
N MET A 91 -25.90 -5.86 -7.88
CA MET A 91 -26.42 -5.71 -9.23
C MET A 91 -27.85 -5.19 -9.20
N HIS A 92 -28.10 -4.03 -9.79
CA HIS A 92 -29.42 -3.45 -9.95
C HIS A 92 -29.73 -3.32 -11.43
N ARG A 93 -30.82 -3.96 -11.89
CA ARG A 93 -31.27 -3.95 -13.30
C ARG A 93 -30.15 -4.32 -14.29
N ASN A 94 -29.43 -5.41 -14.00
CA ASN A 94 -28.27 -5.91 -14.76
C ASN A 94 -27.03 -4.99 -14.77
N VAL A 95 -26.98 -3.95 -13.93
CA VAL A 95 -25.81 -3.08 -13.78
C VAL A 95 -25.19 -3.30 -12.41
N ARG A 96 -23.88 -3.49 -12.34
CA ARG A 96 -23.15 -3.74 -11.09
C ARG A 96 -22.66 -2.43 -10.48
N TYR A 97 -22.93 -2.25 -9.20
CA TYR A 97 -22.54 -1.08 -8.43
C TYR A 97 -21.74 -1.51 -7.20
N ASN A 98 -20.78 -0.67 -6.81
CA ASN A 98 -20.16 -0.70 -5.49
C ASN A 98 -21.12 0.03 -4.54
N CYS A 99 -21.60 -0.64 -3.48
CA CYS A 99 -22.70 -0.10 -2.67
C CYS A 99 -22.38 -0.11 -1.18
N ARG A 100 -22.98 0.85 -0.49
CA ARG A 100 -23.33 0.76 0.92
C ARG A 100 -24.70 0.12 1.08
N VAL A 101 -24.84 -0.80 2.01
CA VAL A 101 -26.10 -1.41 2.42
C VAL A 101 -26.30 -1.06 3.89
N ILE A 102 -27.29 -0.20 4.16
CA ILE A 102 -27.55 0.30 5.50
C ILE A 102 -28.77 -0.41 6.07
N PHE A 103 -28.64 -1.00 7.25
CA PHE A 103 -29.72 -1.77 7.87
C PHE A 103 -29.82 -1.51 9.39
N LEU A 104 -31.01 -1.78 9.92
CA LEU A 104 -31.34 -1.68 11.33
C LEU A 104 -32.41 -2.72 11.65
N ASN A 105 -32.24 -3.48 12.75
CA ASN A 105 -33.25 -4.38 13.28
C ASN A 105 -33.86 -5.31 12.21
N ARG A 106 -32.98 -6.04 11.50
CA ARG A 106 -33.33 -7.00 10.42
C ARG A 106 -34.07 -6.36 9.23
N ARG A 107 -34.00 -5.04 9.06
CA ARG A 107 -34.56 -4.33 7.90
C ARG A 107 -33.48 -3.51 7.19
N ILE A 108 -33.42 -3.65 5.87
CA ILE A 108 -32.57 -2.80 5.03
C ILE A 108 -33.30 -1.47 4.84
N LEU A 109 -32.59 -0.38 5.14
CA LEU A 109 -33.08 0.99 5.08
C LEU A 109 -32.82 1.61 3.70
N LEU A 110 -31.60 1.45 3.20
CA LEU A 110 -31.12 2.06 1.96
C LEU A 110 -29.97 1.25 1.37
N ILE A 111 -29.94 1.10 0.05
CA ILE A 111 -28.75 0.70 -0.70
C ILE A 111 -28.23 1.92 -1.47
N ARG A 112 -27.06 2.45 -1.08
CA ARG A 112 -26.44 3.63 -1.69
C ARG A 112 -25.29 3.22 -2.62
N PRO A 113 -25.47 3.25 -3.95
CA PRO A 113 -24.40 2.96 -4.91
C PRO A 113 -23.41 4.12 -5.03
N LYS A 114 -22.13 3.82 -5.24
CA LYS A 114 -21.05 4.78 -5.51
C LYS A 114 -21.30 5.54 -6.81
N MET A 115 -21.07 6.85 -6.79
CA MET A 115 -21.36 7.80 -7.86
C MET A 115 -20.09 8.26 -8.58
N ALA A 116 -18.94 8.25 -7.89
CA ALA A 116 -17.63 8.51 -8.49
C ALA A 116 -16.70 7.32 -8.26
N LEU A 117 -16.23 6.71 -9.35
CA LEU A 117 -15.39 5.51 -9.30
C LEU A 117 -13.91 5.87 -9.45
N ALA A 118 -13.06 5.24 -8.65
CA ALA A 118 -11.61 5.40 -8.74
C ALA A 118 -11.06 4.61 -9.93
N ASN A 119 -10.36 5.28 -10.84
CA ASN A 119 -9.83 4.67 -12.06
C ASN A 119 -8.41 5.18 -12.40
N GLU A 120 -7.64 5.48 -11.37
CA GLU A 120 -6.26 5.99 -11.47
C GLU A 120 -5.28 5.12 -10.69
N GLY A 121 -4.05 4.98 -11.21
CA GLY A 121 -2.97 4.25 -10.54
C GLY A 121 -3.30 2.78 -10.35
N ASN A 122 -3.41 2.33 -9.09
CA ASN A 122 -3.78 0.96 -8.74
C ASN A 122 -5.29 0.69 -8.85
N TYR A 123 -6.11 1.75 -8.92
CA TYR A 123 -7.57 1.64 -8.96
C TYR A 123 -8.08 1.54 -10.39
N HIS A 124 -8.99 0.58 -10.62
CA HIS A 124 -9.63 0.31 -11.92
C HIS A 124 -11.11 -0.03 -11.74
N GLU A 125 -11.82 0.65 -10.84
CA GLU A 125 -13.20 0.28 -10.46
C GLU A 125 -14.17 0.25 -11.63
N MET A 126 -13.96 1.12 -12.65
CA MET A 126 -14.78 1.14 -13.87
C MET A 126 -14.67 -0.14 -14.70
N ARG A 127 -13.67 -1.00 -14.41
CA ARG A 127 -13.58 -2.35 -15.00
C ARG A 127 -14.78 -3.21 -14.58
N TRP A 128 -15.24 -3.08 -13.32
CA TRP A 128 -16.24 -4.00 -12.74
C TRP A 128 -17.56 -3.33 -12.39
N PHE A 129 -17.53 -2.03 -12.08
CA PHE A 129 -18.64 -1.25 -11.56
C PHE A 129 -19.02 -0.10 -12.50
N THR A 130 -20.27 0.33 -12.39
CA THR A 130 -20.78 1.54 -13.06
C THR A 130 -21.10 2.60 -12.01
N PRO A 131 -20.76 3.89 -12.22
CA PRO A 131 -21.18 4.95 -11.31
C PRO A 131 -22.70 5.12 -11.36
N TRP A 132 -23.32 5.36 -10.22
CA TRP A 132 -24.72 5.80 -10.20
C TRP A 132 -24.85 7.23 -10.74
N SER A 133 -25.61 7.39 -11.82
CA SER A 133 -25.72 8.64 -12.58
C SER A 133 -27.00 9.43 -12.33
N ARG A 134 -27.96 8.89 -11.55
CA ARG A 134 -29.22 9.55 -11.22
C ARG A 134 -29.13 10.24 -9.87
N SER A 135 -28.35 11.32 -9.81
CA SER A 135 -28.17 12.11 -8.59
C SER A 135 -29.51 12.58 -8.02
N ARG A 136 -29.64 12.57 -6.69
CA ARG A 136 -30.85 12.94 -5.93
C ARG A 136 -32.09 12.12 -6.28
N GLN A 137 -31.90 10.89 -6.77
CA GLN A 137 -32.99 9.99 -7.13
C GLN A 137 -32.74 8.60 -6.57
N THR A 138 -33.85 7.91 -6.30
CA THR A 138 -33.88 6.51 -5.88
C THR A 138 -34.79 5.71 -6.79
N GLU A 139 -34.47 4.43 -6.95
CA GLU A 139 -35.32 3.42 -7.55
C GLU A 139 -35.63 2.32 -6.54
N GLU A 140 -36.71 1.56 -6.78
CA GLU A 140 -37.00 0.36 -6.01
C GLU A 140 -36.10 -0.79 -6.45
N HIS A 141 -35.29 -1.31 -5.54
CA HIS A 141 -34.48 -2.51 -5.74
C HIS A 141 -35.18 -3.73 -5.16
N PHE A 142 -35.48 -4.71 -6.01
CA PHE A 142 -36.05 -5.99 -5.60
C PHE A 142 -35.01 -6.83 -4.87
N LEU A 143 -35.31 -7.18 -3.62
CA LEU A 143 -34.40 -7.98 -2.81
C LEU A 143 -34.37 -9.45 -3.26
N PRO A 144 -33.21 -10.13 -3.19
CA PRO A 144 -33.14 -11.57 -3.38
C PRO A 144 -34.08 -12.31 -2.43
N ARG A 145 -34.66 -13.43 -2.86
CA ARG A 145 -35.62 -14.21 -2.05
C ARG A 145 -35.09 -14.52 -0.65
N MET A 146 -33.81 -14.88 -0.52
CA MET A 146 -33.19 -15.16 0.78
C MET A 146 -33.25 -13.97 1.75
N ILE A 147 -33.15 -12.73 1.24
CA ILE A 147 -33.27 -11.52 2.05
C ILE A 147 -34.76 -11.20 2.28
N ARG A 148 -35.63 -11.37 1.29
CA ARG A 148 -37.08 -11.14 1.45
C ARG A 148 -37.70 -12.02 2.52
N ASP A 149 -37.36 -13.31 2.51
CA ASP A 149 -37.84 -14.29 3.48
C ASP A 149 -37.39 -13.90 4.90
N LEU A 150 -36.25 -13.21 5.01
CA LEU A 150 -35.66 -12.75 6.25
C LEU A 150 -36.24 -11.42 6.77
N THR A 151 -36.26 -10.40 5.93
CA THR A 151 -36.57 -9.00 6.29
C THR A 151 -38.05 -8.67 6.12
N LYS A 152 -38.78 -9.52 5.40
CA LYS A 152 -40.19 -9.30 4.98
C LYS A 152 -40.37 -8.04 4.12
N GLN A 153 -39.30 -7.59 3.46
CA GLN A 153 -39.33 -6.48 2.50
C GLN A 153 -39.28 -7.05 1.08
N GLU A 154 -40.17 -6.58 0.20
CA GLU A 154 -40.10 -6.93 -1.23
C GLU A 154 -39.02 -6.10 -1.95
N THR A 155 -39.03 -4.80 -1.70
CA THR A 155 -38.11 -3.82 -2.26
C THR A 155 -37.51 -2.92 -1.18
N VAL A 156 -36.42 -2.24 -1.56
CA VAL A 156 -35.78 -1.18 -0.77
C VAL A 156 -35.35 -0.02 -1.68
N PRO A 157 -35.23 1.21 -1.13
CA PRO A 157 -34.65 2.32 -1.87
C PRO A 157 -33.22 2.01 -2.31
N PHE A 158 -32.93 2.25 -3.59
CA PHE A 158 -31.61 2.14 -4.19
C PHE A 158 -31.27 3.44 -4.92
N GLY A 159 -30.21 4.12 -4.51
CA GLY A 159 -29.79 5.36 -5.16
C GLY A 159 -29.25 6.39 -4.18
N ASP A 160 -29.39 7.65 -4.55
CA ASP A 160 -28.77 8.78 -3.85
C ASP A 160 -29.77 9.44 -2.89
N ALA A 161 -29.74 8.99 -1.63
CA ALA A 161 -30.64 9.39 -0.56
C ALA A 161 -29.91 9.50 0.79
N VAL A 162 -30.59 10.12 1.76
CA VAL A 162 -30.10 10.30 3.14
C VAL A 162 -31.07 9.66 4.14
N LEU A 163 -30.57 9.28 5.32
CA LEU A 163 -31.38 8.74 6.41
C LEU A 163 -31.81 9.85 7.35
N ALA A 164 -33.12 10.01 7.54
CA ALA A 164 -33.69 10.93 8.53
C ALA A 164 -34.21 10.12 9.72
N THR A 165 -33.50 10.19 10.84
CA THR A 165 -33.92 9.61 12.13
C THR A 165 -34.86 10.58 12.86
N ARG A 166 -35.29 10.24 14.08
CA ARG A 166 -36.11 11.13 14.91
C ARG A 166 -35.36 12.40 15.36
N ASP A 167 -34.03 12.36 15.37
CA ASP A 167 -33.17 13.35 16.02
C ASP A 167 -32.01 13.88 15.17
N THR A 168 -31.68 13.24 14.04
CA THR A 168 -30.60 13.66 13.14
C THR A 168 -30.81 13.23 11.68
N CYS A 169 -29.88 13.60 10.81
CA CYS A 169 -29.84 13.23 9.41
C CYS A 169 -28.43 12.77 9.02
N ILE A 170 -28.34 11.59 8.38
CA ILE A 170 -27.09 10.88 8.07
C ILE A 170 -27.00 10.67 6.56
N GLY A 171 -25.85 11.00 5.96
CA GLY A 171 -25.59 10.82 4.53
C GLY A 171 -24.29 10.08 4.26
N SER A 172 -24.27 9.25 3.22
CA SER A 172 -23.10 8.44 2.86
C SER A 172 -22.35 9.03 1.67
N GLU A 173 -21.03 9.16 1.85
CA GLU A 173 -20.03 9.41 0.82
C GLU A 173 -19.16 8.14 0.72
N ILE A 174 -18.60 7.80 -0.44
CA ILE A 174 -17.82 6.56 -0.59
C ILE A 174 -16.43 6.86 -1.14
N CYS A 175 -15.40 6.67 -0.32
CA CYS A 175 -13.98 6.81 -0.65
C CYS A 175 -13.68 8.07 -1.46
N GLU A 176 -13.31 7.89 -2.73
CA GLU A 176 -12.93 8.90 -3.73
C GLU A 176 -13.93 10.07 -3.84
N GLU A 177 -15.22 9.83 -3.57
CA GLU A 177 -16.25 10.87 -3.59
C GLU A 177 -15.87 12.11 -2.76
N LEU A 178 -15.09 11.94 -1.67
CA LEU A 178 -14.61 13.02 -0.80
C LEU A 178 -13.82 14.11 -1.53
N TRP A 179 -12.95 13.74 -2.47
CA TRP A 179 -12.09 14.68 -3.17
C TRP A 179 -12.45 14.87 -4.65
N THR A 180 -13.68 14.51 -5.01
CA THR A 180 -14.24 14.91 -6.31
C THR A 180 -14.62 16.40 -6.33
N PRO A 181 -14.64 17.07 -7.50
CA PRO A 181 -14.91 18.52 -7.55
C PRO A 181 -16.27 18.96 -6.96
N HIS A 182 -17.26 18.08 -7.01
CA HIS A 182 -18.61 18.28 -6.46
C HIS A 182 -18.96 17.16 -5.47
N SER A 183 -18.12 17.00 -4.44
CA SER A 183 -18.28 15.97 -3.43
C SER A 183 -19.68 15.97 -2.80
N PRO A 184 -20.29 14.79 -2.57
CA PRO A 184 -21.62 14.67 -1.97
C PRO A 184 -21.82 15.46 -0.66
N HIS A 185 -20.80 15.53 0.21
CA HIS A 185 -20.89 16.23 1.50
C HIS A 185 -21.27 17.71 1.36
N ILE A 186 -20.95 18.37 0.23
CA ILE A 186 -21.27 19.78 0.00
C ILE A 186 -22.80 19.96 0.00
N ASP A 187 -23.48 19.26 -0.90
CA ASP A 187 -24.93 19.37 -1.03
C ASP A 187 -25.65 18.70 0.15
N MET A 188 -25.11 17.61 0.70
CA MET A 188 -25.65 16.99 1.91
C MET A 188 -25.64 17.99 3.09
N GLY A 189 -24.52 18.71 3.27
CA GLY A 189 -24.40 19.74 4.30
C GLY A 189 -25.38 20.89 4.08
N LEU A 190 -25.61 21.30 2.83
CA LEU A 190 -26.60 22.32 2.49
C LEU A 190 -28.05 21.85 2.73
N ASP A 191 -28.37 20.57 2.48
CA ASP A 191 -29.69 19.99 2.79
C ASP A 191 -29.91 19.71 4.30
N GLY A 192 -28.88 19.93 5.12
CA GLY A 192 -28.96 19.80 6.57
C GLY A 192 -28.62 18.42 7.11
N VAL A 193 -27.93 17.56 6.34
CA VAL A 193 -27.30 16.34 6.86
C VAL A 193 -26.27 16.74 7.93
N GLU A 194 -26.35 16.16 9.12
CA GLU A 194 -25.48 16.50 10.26
C GLU A 194 -24.30 15.56 10.39
N ILE A 195 -24.45 14.31 9.92
CA ILE A 195 -23.45 13.26 9.99
C ILE A 195 -23.15 12.75 8.57
N PHE A 196 -21.90 12.84 8.15
CA PHE A 196 -21.39 12.26 6.91
C PHE A 196 -20.60 10.99 7.22
N THR A 197 -20.81 9.94 6.44
CA THR A 197 -20.10 8.67 6.61
C THR A 197 -19.35 8.33 5.34
N ASN A 198 -18.03 8.11 5.45
CA ASN A 198 -17.17 7.74 4.34
C ASN A 198 -16.53 6.37 4.56
N ALA A 199 -17.01 5.40 3.80
CA ALA A 199 -16.36 4.10 3.72
C ALA A 199 -15.28 4.12 2.64
N SER A 200 -14.04 3.85 3.04
CA SER A 200 -12.86 3.86 2.17
C SER A 200 -12.20 2.49 2.10
N SER A 201 -11.44 2.29 1.01
CA SER A 201 -10.40 1.27 0.87
C SER A 201 -9.17 1.91 0.20
N SER A 202 -8.59 2.86 0.93
CA SER A 202 -7.45 3.66 0.51
C SER A 202 -6.14 2.99 0.92
N HIS A 203 -5.32 2.59 -0.05
CA HIS A 203 -4.03 1.95 0.19
C HIS A 203 -2.96 2.93 0.65
N HIS A 204 -1.96 2.40 1.36
CA HIS A 204 -0.78 3.11 1.80
C HIS A 204 -0.05 3.72 0.60
N VAL A 205 0.30 4.99 0.75
CA VAL A 205 1.24 5.69 -0.10
C VAL A 205 2.13 6.48 0.83
N LEU A 206 3.44 6.29 0.71
CA LEU A 206 4.42 6.87 1.61
C LEU A 206 4.24 8.40 1.64
N ARG A 207 4.12 8.96 2.85
CA ARG A 207 3.89 10.40 3.14
C ARG A 207 2.52 10.95 2.73
N LYS A 208 1.54 10.15 2.33
CA LYS A 208 0.21 10.62 1.87
C LYS A 208 -0.81 10.83 3.00
N ALA A 209 -0.62 10.21 4.18
CA ALA A 209 -1.64 10.16 5.23
C ALA A 209 -2.25 11.53 5.59
N HIS A 210 -1.42 12.57 5.70
CA HIS A 210 -1.86 13.94 5.99
C HIS A 210 -2.94 14.46 5.04
N THR A 211 -2.84 14.16 3.74
CA THR A 211 -3.82 14.62 2.75
C THR A 211 -5.23 14.10 3.07
N ARG A 212 -5.36 12.87 3.57
CA ARG A 212 -6.67 12.30 3.94
C ARG A 212 -7.26 13.02 5.15
N VAL A 213 -6.43 13.27 6.17
CA VAL A 213 -6.82 14.01 7.39
C VAL A 213 -7.22 15.44 7.05
N ASP A 214 -6.43 16.12 6.21
CA ASP A 214 -6.70 17.49 5.76
C ASP A 214 -8.02 17.58 5.00
N LEU A 215 -8.30 16.64 4.08
CA LEU A 215 -9.56 16.61 3.32
C LEU A 215 -10.79 16.47 4.23
N VAL A 216 -10.76 15.53 5.19
CA VAL A 216 -11.86 15.33 6.15
C VAL A 216 -12.03 16.55 7.06
N THR A 217 -10.91 17.06 7.58
CA THR A 217 -10.91 18.23 8.46
C THR A 217 -11.47 19.45 7.73
N MET A 218 -11.00 19.73 6.51
CA MET A 218 -11.47 20.86 5.71
C MET A 218 -12.93 20.72 5.25
N ALA A 219 -13.39 19.50 4.95
CA ALA A 219 -14.79 19.24 4.61
C ALA A 219 -15.73 19.65 5.77
N THR A 220 -15.37 19.26 7.00
CA THR A 220 -16.14 19.61 8.21
C THR A 220 -15.96 21.06 8.64
N THR A 221 -14.78 21.68 8.47
CA THR A 221 -14.58 23.13 8.67
C THR A 221 -15.48 23.94 7.75
N LYS A 222 -15.55 23.56 6.47
CA LYS A 222 -16.29 24.34 5.46
C LYS A 222 -17.80 24.17 5.59
N SER A 223 -18.28 22.95 5.86
CA SER A 223 -19.71 22.62 5.80
C SER A 223 -20.38 22.59 7.18
N GLY A 224 -19.59 22.50 8.26
CA GLY A 224 -20.04 22.02 9.56
C GLY A 224 -20.51 20.56 9.50
N GLY A 225 -20.56 19.88 10.63
CA GLY A 225 -21.03 18.50 10.74
C GLY A 225 -19.99 17.54 11.28
N ILE A 226 -20.48 16.34 11.58
CA ILE A 226 -19.67 15.19 12.00
C ILE A 226 -19.31 14.38 10.75
N TYR A 227 -18.08 13.90 10.67
CA TYR A 227 -17.59 13.09 9.57
C TYR A 227 -16.92 11.85 10.13
N LEU A 228 -17.43 10.68 9.75
CA LEU A 228 -16.85 9.39 10.06
C LEU A 228 -16.13 8.86 8.83
N LEU A 229 -14.90 8.41 8.99
CA LEU A 229 -14.17 7.69 7.96
C LEU A 229 -13.79 6.30 8.47
N ALA A 230 -14.20 5.27 7.74
CA ALA A 230 -13.74 3.89 7.93
C ALA A 230 -12.82 3.52 6.78
N ASN A 231 -11.81 2.69 7.02
CA ASN A 231 -10.91 2.24 5.97
C ASN A 231 -10.45 0.80 6.21
N GLN A 232 -10.18 0.05 5.15
CA GLN A 232 -9.53 -1.25 5.30
C GLN A 232 -8.11 -1.08 5.90
N LYS A 233 -7.62 -2.04 6.68
CA LYS A 233 -6.26 -2.02 7.26
C LYS A 233 -5.61 -3.40 7.18
N GLY A 234 -4.52 -3.52 6.44
CA GLY A 234 -3.82 -4.79 6.19
C GLY A 234 -3.62 -5.08 4.70
N CYS A 235 -3.03 -6.21 4.38
CA CYS A 235 -3.02 -6.77 3.02
C CYS A 235 -4.33 -7.53 2.79
N ASP A 236 -4.99 -7.44 1.62
CA ASP A 236 -6.20 -8.24 1.33
C ASP A 236 -6.03 -9.29 0.23
N GLY A 237 -4.77 -9.62 -0.11
CA GLY A 237 -4.43 -10.67 -1.07
C GLY A 237 -3.54 -10.23 -2.23
N ASP A 238 -3.04 -8.99 -2.22
CA ASP A 238 -2.19 -8.48 -3.30
C ASP A 238 -1.01 -7.61 -2.79
N ARG A 239 -0.39 -6.84 -3.70
CA ARG A 239 0.77 -5.99 -3.39
C ARG A 239 0.45 -4.78 -2.50
N LEU A 240 -0.82 -4.46 -2.31
CA LEU A 240 -1.26 -3.27 -1.60
C LEU A 240 -1.37 -3.58 -0.10
N TYR A 241 -1.09 -2.56 0.69
CA TYR A 241 -1.43 -2.55 2.10
C TYR A 241 -2.39 -1.39 2.32
N TYR A 242 -3.57 -1.66 2.85
CA TYR A 242 -4.52 -0.64 3.25
C TYR A 242 -4.13 -0.12 4.62
N ASP A 243 -4.07 1.19 4.77
CA ASP A 243 -3.40 1.82 5.91
C ASP A 243 -4.35 2.39 6.96
N GLY A 244 -5.60 1.93 7.00
CA GLY A 244 -6.53 2.35 8.04
C GLY A 244 -6.65 3.88 8.11
N CYS A 245 -6.20 4.48 9.22
CA CYS A 245 -6.43 5.89 9.55
C CYS A 245 -7.93 6.20 9.55
N ALA A 246 -8.74 5.27 10.08
CA ALA A 246 -10.13 5.57 10.41
C ALA A 246 -10.17 6.77 11.36
N MET A 247 -11.18 7.62 11.25
CA MET A 247 -11.24 8.83 12.07
C MET A 247 -12.66 9.32 12.28
N VAL A 248 -12.85 10.07 13.36
CA VAL A 248 -14.05 10.87 13.59
C VAL A 248 -13.63 12.33 13.69
N ALA A 249 -14.23 13.18 12.87
CA ALA A 249 -14.00 14.62 12.87
C ALA A 249 -15.33 15.37 13.02
N MET A 250 -15.30 16.57 13.61
CA MET A 250 -16.45 17.46 13.69
C MET A 250 -15.97 18.91 13.63
N ASN A 251 -16.62 19.70 12.77
CA ASN A 251 -16.39 21.15 12.66
C ASN A 251 -14.91 21.58 12.58
N GLY A 252 -14.08 20.83 11.83
CA GLY A 252 -12.66 21.13 11.65
C GLY A 252 -11.73 20.61 12.72
N ARG A 253 -12.19 19.73 13.61
CA ARG A 253 -11.37 19.08 14.65
C ARG A 253 -11.51 17.57 14.60
N VAL A 254 -10.43 16.85 14.92
CA VAL A 254 -10.43 15.39 15.04
C VAL A 254 -10.78 15.01 16.48
N PHE A 255 -11.59 13.97 16.66
CA PHE A 255 -12.03 13.45 17.96
C PHE A 255 -11.59 12.01 18.19
N ALA A 256 -11.29 11.27 17.12
CA ALA A 256 -10.69 9.95 17.20
C ALA A 256 -9.77 9.70 16.01
N GLN A 257 -8.60 9.12 16.28
CA GLN A 257 -7.61 8.70 15.29
C GLN A 257 -7.36 7.20 15.45
N GLY A 258 -7.54 6.45 14.36
CA GLY A 258 -7.19 5.02 14.27
C GLY A 258 -5.75 4.81 13.83
N ALA A 259 -5.23 3.62 14.06
CA ALA A 259 -3.89 3.24 13.68
C ALA A 259 -3.72 3.26 12.15
N GLN A 260 -2.55 3.71 11.70
CA GLN A 260 -2.15 3.57 10.29
C GLN A 260 -1.68 2.14 10.00
N PHE A 261 -0.91 1.58 10.94
CA PHE A 261 -0.36 0.23 10.86
C PHE A 261 -0.53 -0.47 12.20
N SER A 262 -1.14 -1.64 12.21
CA SER A 262 -1.17 -2.52 13.38
C SER A 262 -1.51 -3.95 12.95
N LEU A 263 -1.23 -4.91 13.82
CA LEU A 263 -1.56 -6.32 13.59
C LEU A 263 -2.99 -6.69 14.02
N ASP A 264 -3.82 -5.70 14.40
CA ASP A 264 -5.20 -5.94 14.79
C ASP A 264 -6.07 -6.23 13.57
N ASP A 265 -6.81 -7.33 13.58
CA ASP A 265 -7.78 -7.63 12.53
C ASP A 265 -9.02 -6.72 12.62
N VAL A 266 -9.32 -6.18 13.81
CA VAL A 266 -10.46 -5.30 14.08
C VAL A 266 -10.06 -4.15 15.01
N GLU A 267 -10.15 -2.91 14.52
CA GLU A 267 -10.00 -1.70 15.33
C GLU A 267 -11.28 -0.85 15.27
N VAL A 268 -11.85 -0.47 16.42
CA VAL A 268 -13.09 0.33 16.48
C VAL A 268 -12.88 1.61 17.28
N LEU A 269 -13.15 2.74 16.61
CA LEU A 269 -13.16 4.08 17.18
C LEU A 269 -14.59 4.49 17.50
N THR A 270 -14.77 5.14 18.65
CA THR A 270 -16.04 5.74 19.04
C THR A 270 -15.83 7.17 19.48
N ALA A 271 -16.80 8.03 19.20
CA ALA A 271 -16.85 9.37 19.76
C ALA A 271 -18.30 9.69 20.17
N THR A 272 -18.44 10.35 21.32
CA THR A 272 -19.70 10.90 21.82
C THR A 272 -19.70 12.40 21.57
N LEU A 273 -20.61 12.86 20.73
CA LEU A 273 -20.63 14.23 20.19
C LEU A 273 -22.03 14.86 20.38
N ASP A 274 -22.11 16.16 20.62
CA ASP A 274 -23.38 16.89 20.72
C ASP A 274 -23.79 17.42 19.34
N LEU A 275 -24.97 17.01 18.85
CA LEU A 275 -25.51 17.52 17.59
C LEU A 275 -25.77 19.04 17.63
N GLU A 276 -25.99 19.62 18.81
CA GLU A 276 -26.14 21.07 18.94
C GLU A 276 -24.85 21.85 18.64
N ASP A 277 -23.67 21.22 18.76
CA ASP A 277 -22.41 21.84 18.34
C ASP A 277 -22.34 21.98 16.82
N VAL A 278 -22.91 21.02 16.07
CA VAL A 278 -23.06 21.13 14.61
C VAL A 278 -24.05 22.23 14.25
N ARG A 279 -25.21 22.24 14.91
CA ARG A 279 -26.31 23.19 14.64
C ARG A 279 -25.87 24.62 14.90
N SER A 280 -25.24 24.87 16.05
CA SER A 280 -24.73 26.18 16.43
C SER A 280 -23.57 26.64 15.55
N TYR A 281 -22.61 25.76 15.24
CA TYR A 281 -21.51 26.06 14.31
C TYR A 281 -22.02 26.48 12.93
N ARG A 282 -23.04 25.78 12.39
CA ARG A 282 -23.67 26.15 11.12
C ARG A 282 -24.46 27.46 11.22
N ALA A 283 -25.12 27.71 12.36
CA ALA A 283 -25.86 28.96 12.59
C ALA A 283 -24.94 30.19 12.57
N GLU A 284 -23.70 30.07 13.08
CA GLU A 284 -22.68 31.11 13.02
C GLU A 284 -22.34 31.53 11.57
N MET A 285 -22.38 30.57 10.63
CA MET A 285 -22.01 30.78 9.23
C MET A 285 -23.18 31.29 8.36
N SER A 286 -23.44 32.60 8.41
CA SER A 286 -24.58 33.22 7.69
C SER A 286 -24.59 32.99 6.18
N SER A 287 -23.43 33.04 5.52
CA SER A 287 -23.31 32.81 4.06
C SER A 287 -23.68 31.38 3.65
N ARG A 288 -23.33 30.40 4.49
CA ARG A 288 -23.72 29.00 4.33
C ARG A 288 -25.23 28.84 4.39
N ASN A 289 -25.88 29.50 5.36
CA ASN A 289 -27.33 29.41 5.57
C ASN A 289 -28.12 29.98 4.38
N LEU A 290 -27.61 31.06 3.76
CA LEU A 290 -28.18 31.58 2.51
C LEU A 290 -28.09 30.55 1.37
N ALA A 291 -26.95 29.87 1.22
CA ALA A 291 -26.79 28.82 0.21
C ALA A 291 -27.72 27.62 0.48
N ALA A 292 -27.83 27.20 1.75
CA ALA A 292 -28.69 26.10 2.18
C ALA A 292 -30.17 26.35 1.85
N SER A 293 -30.64 27.60 2.00
CA SER A 293 -32.03 27.98 1.65
C SER A 293 -32.41 27.77 0.18
N ARG A 294 -31.44 27.60 -0.71
CA ARG A 294 -31.62 27.44 -2.16
C ARG A 294 -31.26 26.02 -2.65
N ALA A 295 -30.82 25.14 -1.75
CA ALA A 295 -30.38 23.81 -2.10
C ALA A 295 -31.56 22.93 -2.54
N SER A 296 -31.32 22.07 -3.54
CA SER A 296 -32.29 21.05 -3.93
C SER A 296 -32.27 19.92 -2.89
N PRO A 297 -33.45 19.46 -2.43
CA PRO A 297 -33.49 18.49 -1.34
C PRO A 297 -33.01 17.11 -1.78
N TYR A 298 -32.45 16.35 -0.83
CA TYR A 298 -32.22 14.92 -1.02
C TYR A 298 -33.51 14.12 -0.78
N PRO A 299 -33.70 12.99 -1.48
CA PRO A 299 -34.63 11.96 -1.04
C PRO A 299 -34.30 11.51 0.38
N ARG A 300 -35.31 11.47 1.27
CA ARG A 300 -35.13 11.13 2.69
C ARG A 300 -35.81 9.81 3.03
N VAL A 301 -35.01 8.83 3.43
CA VAL A 301 -35.51 7.59 4.02
C VAL A 301 -35.81 7.85 5.50
N LYS A 302 -37.09 7.78 5.87
CA LYS A 302 -37.51 7.97 7.26
C LYS A 302 -37.20 6.71 8.06
N VAL A 303 -36.44 6.86 9.13
CA VAL A 303 -36.01 5.77 10.01
C VAL A 303 -36.61 5.99 11.39
N ASP A 304 -37.44 5.05 11.85
CA ASP A 304 -38.06 5.15 13.17
C ASP A 304 -37.10 4.74 14.29
N PHE A 305 -36.07 5.56 14.49
CA PHE A 305 -34.99 5.33 15.43
C PHE A 305 -34.48 6.68 15.95
N ALA A 306 -33.97 6.71 17.18
CA ALA A 306 -33.23 7.85 17.71
C ALA A 306 -31.77 7.44 17.83
N LEU A 307 -30.86 8.27 17.33
CA LEU A 307 -29.43 8.01 17.45
C LEU A 307 -28.91 8.36 18.85
N SER A 308 -29.51 9.33 19.53
CA SER A 308 -29.23 9.63 20.93
C SER A 308 -29.85 8.60 21.87
N HIS A 309 -29.28 8.47 23.06
CA HIS A 309 -29.90 7.71 24.16
C HIS A 309 -30.88 8.59 24.95
N HIS A 310 -31.75 7.98 25.77
CA HIS A 310 -32.67 8.73 26.66
C HIS A 310 -31.94 9.41 27.82
N GLU A 311 -30.76 8.91 28.20
CA GLU A 311 -29.92 9.41 29.30
C GLU A 311 -28.64 10.09 28.77
N ASP A 312 -28.71 10.67 27.57
CA ASP A 312 -27.57 11.28 26.88
C ASP A 312 -26.88 12.41 27.67
N LEU A 313 -27.58 13.06 28.61
CA LEU A 313 -27.01 14.08 29.51
C LEU A 313 -25.86 13.55 30.37
N LEU A 314 -25.86 12.27 30.74
CA LEU A 314 -24.83 11.65 31.58
C LEU A 314 -23.61 11.18 30.79
N GLU A 315 -23.74 11.03 29.46
CA GLU A 315 -22.65 10.55 28.61
C GLU A 315 -21.54 11.61 28.49
N PRO A 316 -20.26 11.26 28.76
CA PRO A 316 -19.16 12.19 28.60
C PRO A 316 -18.93 12.53 27.12
N LEU A 317 -18.71 13.80 26.82
CA LEU A 317 -18.34 14.24 25.46
C LEU A 317 -16.89 13.84 25.17
N SER A 318 -16.63 13.51 23.91
CA SER A 318 -15.26 13.32 23.43
C SER A 318 -14.59 14.68 23.23
N GLU A 319 -13.34 14.78 23.65
CA GLU A 319 -12.53 15.99 23.47
C GLU A 319 -11.74 15.94 22.15
N PRO A 320 -11.45 17.09 21.51
CA PRO A 320 -10.59 17.14 20.34
C PRO A 320 -9.17 16.61 20.60
N VAL A 321 -8.59 15.95 19.61
CA VAL A 321 -7.22 15.42 19.63
C VAL A 321 -6.38 15.99 18.50
N GLU A 322 -5.09 16.15 18.74
CA GLU A 322 -4.11 16.47 17.70
C GLU A 322 -3.69 15.18 16.97
N TRP A 323 -3.68 15.22 15.64
CA TRP A 323 -3.27 14.07 14.84
C TRP A 323 -1.76 13.83 14.95
N LYS A 324 -1.38 12.60 15.30
CA LYS A 324 0.03 12.19 15.34
C LYS A 324 0.41 11.45 14.06
N TYR A 325 1.35 12.00 13.32
CA TYR A 325 1.89 11.38 12.11
C TYR A 325 3.14 10.55 12.41
N HIS A 326 3.33 9.49 11.63
CA HIS A 326 4.60 8.78 11.56
C HIS A 326 5.60 9.55 10.70
N SER A 327 6.87 9.52 11.08
CA SER A 327 7.97 9.90 10.19
C SER A 327 8.06 8.92 9.02
N THR A 328 8.74 9.29 7.93
CA THR A 328 8.92 8.39 6.77
C THR A 328 9.60 7.07 7.18
N SER A 329 10.65 7.11 8.00
CA SER A 329 11.33 5.89 8.44
C SER A 329 10.44 5.01 9.32
N GLU A 330 9.52 5.60 10.10
CA GLU A 330 8.51 4.85 10.84
C GLU A 330 7.48 4.22 9.92
N GLU A 331 6.94 4.95 8.93
CA GLU A 331 6.03 4.40 7.91
C GLU A 331 6.68 3.20 7.19
N ILE A 332 7.95 3.31 6.80
CA ILE A 332 8.73 2.21 6.20
C ILE A 332 8.91 1.06 7.19
N SER A 333 9.18 1.34 8.46
CA SER A 333 9.38 0.29 9.45
C SER A 333 8.10 -0.49 9.78
N LEU A 334 6.92 0.12 9.58
CA LEU A 334 5.64 -0.41 10.01
C LEU A 334 4.84 -1.03 8.86
N GLY A 335 4.64 -0.30 7.75
CA GLY A 335 3.75 -0.72 6.66
C GLY A 335 4.18 -2.03 5.99
N PRO A 336 5.37 -2.08 5.36
CA PRO A 336 5.93 -3.32 4.82
C PRO A 336 6.04 -4.45 5.85
N ALA A 337 6.26 -4.15 7.14
CA ALA A 337 6.33 -5.16 8.19
C ALA A 337 4.96 -5.80 8.49
N CYS A 338 3.89 -5.00 8.62
CA CYS A 338 2.53 -5.51 8.74
C CYS A 338 2.10 -6.28 7.48
N TRP A 339 2.51 -5.81 6.31
CA TRP A 339 2.26 -6.49 5.04
C TRP A 339 2.92 -7.88 4.99
N LEU A 340 4.18 -8.00 5.41
CA LEU A 340 4.87 -9.29 5.54
C LEU A 340 4.17 -10.22 6.53
N TRP A 341 3.64 -9.70 7.64
CA TRP A 341 2.89 -10.51 8.60
C TRP A 341 1.62 -11.11 7.98
N ASP A 342 0.82 -10.28 7.30
CA ASP A 342 -0.38 -10.74 6.61
C ASP A 342 -0.06 -11.74 5.50
N PHE A 343 1.00 -11.51 4.72
CA PHE A 343 1.47 -12.47 3.72
C PHE A 343 1.86 -13.80 4.36
N LEU A 344 2.61 -13.79 5.45
CA LEU A 344 3.07 -15.02 6.11
C LEU A 344 1.90 -15.84 6.66
N ARG A 345 1.05 -15.22 7.50
CA ARG A 345 -0.04 -15.93 8.16
C ARG A 345 -1.10 -16.44 7.18
N ARG A 346 -1.35 -15.73 6.07
CA ARG A 346 -2.37 -16.09 5.07
C ARG A 346 -1.87 -17.04 3.99
N SER A 347 -0.58 -16.99 3.65
CA SER A 347 0.03 -17.96 2.73
C SER A 347 0.24 -19.34 3.36
N GLN A 348 0.08 -19.44 4.68
CA GLN A 348 0.33 -20.65 5.49
C GLN A 348 1.76 -21.19 5.31
N GLN A 349 2.71 -20.32 4.95
CA GLN A 349 4.13 -20.67 4.87
C GLN A 349 4.78 -20.64 6.25
N ALA A 350 5.88 -21.37 6.40
CA ALA A 350 6.55 -21.53 7.69
C ALA A 350 7.53 -20.39 8.01
N GLY A 351 7.82 -19.51 7.04
CA GLY A 351 8.71 -18.38 7.24
C GLY A 351 9.20 -17.78 5.92
N PHE A 352 10.35 -17.12 6.00
CA PHE A 352 11.00 -16.40 4.91
C PHE A 352 12.42 -16.91 4.64
N PHE A 353 12.79 -16.89 3.37
CA PHE A 353 14.16 -17.05 2.90
C PHE A 353 14.65 -15.75 2.28
N LEU A 354 15.75 -15.19 2.79
CA LEU A 354 16.31 -13.92 2.33
C LEU A 354 17.76 -14.09 1.85
N PRO A 355 18.04 -13.93 0.55
CA PRO A 355 19.40 -13.68 0.06
C PRO A 355 19.99 -12.41 0.69
N LEU A 356 20.90 -12.58 1.64
CA LEU A 356 21.49 -11.47 2.41
C LEU A 356 22.88 -11.17 1.87
N SER A 357 23.04 -10.02 1.19
CA SER A 357 24.29 -9.65 0.50
C SER A 357 25.28 -8.87 1.35
N GLY A 358 24.89 -8.37 2.52
CA GLY A 358 25.70 -7.42 3.29
C GLY A 358 25.69 -5.98 2.74
N GLY A 359 24.79 -5.70 1.79
CA GLY A 359 24.47 -4.36 1.29
C GLY A 359 23.19 -3.78 1.89
N VAL A 360 22.90 -2.51 1.60
CA VAL A 360 21.80 -1.73 2.20
C VAL A 360 20.43 -2.36 2.00
N ASP A 361 20.12 -2.84 0.80
CA ASP A 361 18.74 -3.21 0.43
C ASP A 361 18.32 -4.55 1.04
N SER A 362 19.20 -5.55 1.00
CA SER A 362 18.97 -6.83 1.67
C SER A 362 18.97 -6.67 3.20
N ALA A 363 19.81 -5.77 3.73
CA ALA A 363 19.75 -5.38 5.14
C ALA A 363 18.43 -4.72 5.52
N ALA A 364 17.88 -3.85 4.67
CA ALA A 364 16.59 -3.20 4.91
C ALA A 364 15.47 -4.23 4.94
N THR A 365 15.48 -5.17 4.00
CA THR A 365 14.55 -6.32 3.98
C THR A 365 14.64 -7.13 5.29
N ALA A 366 15.85 -7.40 5.79
CA ALA A 366 16.04 -8.07 7.07
C ALA A 366 15.52 -7.24 8.27
N CYS A 367 15.73 -5.93 8.27
CA CYS A 367 15.20 -5.01 9.28
C CYS A 367 13.67 -4.97 9.29
N LEU A 368 13.01 -5.12 8.13
CA LEU A 368 11.55 -5.19 8.04
C LEU A 368 11.00 -6.47 8.66
N VAL A 369 11.63 -7.62 8.39
CA VAL A 369 11.26 -8.88 9.06
C VAL A 369 11.50 -8.81 10.57
N TYR A 370 12.58 -8.16 11.00
CA TYR A 370 12.82 -7.93 12.43
C TYR A 370 11.79 -6.98 13.05
N SER A 371 11.41 -5.89 12.35
CA SER A 371 10.32 -5.00 12.75
C SER A 371 9.00 -5.75 12.91
N MET A 372 8.67 -6.63 11.95
CA MET A 372 7.50 -7.52 12.01
C MET A 372 7.54 -8.38 13.29
N CYS A 373 8.68 -9.01 13.60
CA CYS A 373 8.83 -9.80 14.83
C CYS A 373 8.62 -8.95 16.09
N ARG A 374 9.14 -7.71 16.11
CA ARG A 374 8.92 -6.78 17.23
C ARG A 374 7.44 -6.43 17.40
N GLN A 375 6.72 -6.20 16.30
CA GLN A 375 5.29 -5.92 16.34
C GLN A 375 4.48 -7.12 16.82
N VAL A 376 4.83 -8.34 16.39
CA VAL A 376 4.19 -9.58 16.88
C VAL A 376 4.39 -9.74 18.38
N CYS A 377 5.62 -9.57 18.88
CA CYS A 377 5.91 -9.62 20.32
C CYS A 377 5.10 -8.57 21.09
N GLU A 378 5.03 -7.34 20.59
CA GLU A 378 4.26 -6.28 21.26
C GLU A 378 2.76 -6.57 21.25
N ALA A 379 2.18 -7.02 20.13
CA ALA A 379 0.78 -7.38 20.03
C ALA A 379 0.41 -8.54 20.98
N VAL A 380 1.26 -9.56 21.08
CA VAL A 380 1.06 -10.67 22.04
C VAL A 380 1.15 -10.16 23.47
N LYS A 381 2.11 -9.27 23.76
CA LYS A 381 2.28 -8.67 25.09
C LYS A 381 1.10 -7.79 25.50
N THR A 382 0.48 -7.07 24.56
CA THR A 382 -0.74 -6.28 24.82
C THR A 382 -2.02 -7.11 24.82
N GLY A 383 -1.92 -8.43 24.60
CA GLY A 383 -3.01 -9.38 24.79
C GLY A 383 -3.78 -9.74 23.53
N ASN A 384 -3.29 -9.40 22.33
CA ASN A 384 -3.92 -9.76 21.06
C ASN A 384 -3.90 -11.29 20.86
N GLN A 385 -5.08 -11.91 20.92
CA GLN A 385 -5.23 -13.37 20.89
C GLN A 385 -5.13 -13.93 19.47
N GLU A 386 -5.57 -13.18 18.48
CA GLU A 386 -5.49 -13.53 17.06
C GLU A 386 -4.04 -13.65 16.62
N VAL A 387 -3.20 -12.64 16.92
CA VAL A 387 -1.76 -12.67 16.62
C VAL A 387 -1.07 -13.82 17.37
N LEU A 388 -1.46 -14.09 18.62
CA LEU A 388 -0.92 -15.23 19.37
C LEU A 388 -1.31 -16.58 18.76
N ALA A 389 -2.55 -16.72 18.27
CA ALA A 389 -2.99 -17.92 17.58
C ALA A 389 -2.24 -18.10 16.26
N ASP A 390 -2.10 -17.04 15.47
CA ASP A 390 -1.42 -17.03 14.18
C ASP A 390 0.07 -17.39 14.34
N VAL A 391 0.79 -16.78 15.30
CA VAL A 391 2.21 -17.10 15.49
C VAL A 391 2.39 -18.57 15.91
N ARG A 392 1.52 -19.11 16.76
CA ARG A 392 1.54 -20.53 17.17
C ARG A 392 1.29 -21.47 15.99
N ALA A 393 0.39 -21.09 15.08
CA ALA A 393 0.11 -21.83 13.86
C ALA A 393 1.32 -21.80 12.91
N VAL A 394 1.88 -20.62 12.64
CA VAL A 394 3.05 -20.44 11.75
C VAL A 394 4.25 -21.24 12.25
N VAL A 395 4.57 -21.18 13.55
CA VAL A 395 5.69 -21.95 14.11
C VAL A 395 5.35 -23.41 14.43
N SER A 396 4.09 -23.82 14.23
CA SER A 396 3.58 -25.16 14.56
C SER A 396 3.84 -25.58 16.02
N GLN A 397 3.69 -24.66 16.98
CA GLN A 397 3.91 -24.93 18.41
C GLN A 397 2.83 -24.26 19.27
N ALA A 398 1.86 -25.03 19.75
CA ALA A 398 0.70 -24.52 20.49
C ALA A 398 1.04 -23.82 21.82
N SER A 399 2.14 -24.21 22.49
CA SER A 399 2.57 -23.61 23.76
C SER A 399 3.48 -22.40 23.58
N TYR A 400 3.85 -22.05 22.34
CA TYR A 400 4.78 -20.97 22.08
C TYR A 400 4.13 -19.61 22.34
N THR A 401 4.89 -18.71 22.96
CA THR A 401 4.48 -17.32 23.22
C THR A 401 5.71 -16.44 22.98
N PRO A 402 5.77 -15.65 21.90
CA PRO A 402 6.95 -14.88 21.56
C PRO A 402 7.15 -13.73 22.57
N GLN A 403 8.36 -13.62 23.11
CA GLN A 403 8.76 -12.55 24.03
C GLN A 403 9.98 -11.76 23.54
N ASP A 404 10.96 -12.48 22.96
CA ASP A 404 12.15 -11.88 22.36
C ASP A 404 11.99 -11.85 20.83
N PRO A 405 11.97 -10.66 20.19
CA PRO A 405 11.91 -10.53 18.75
C PRO A 405 13.03 -11.27 18.01
N ARG A 406 14.21 -11.43 18.62
CA ARG A 406 15.34 -12.15 18.01
C ARG A 406 15.07 -13.64 17.93
N GLU A 407 14.46 -14.20 18.96
CA GLU A 407 14.10 -15.60 19.04
C GLU A 407 12.99 -15.94 18.04
N LEU A 408 11.96 -15.08 17.95
CA LEU A 408 10.93 -15.20 16.93
C LEU A 408 11.53 -15.10 15.51
N CYS A 409 12.41 -14.12 15.28
CA CYS A 409 13.10 -13.95 14.00
C CYS A 409 13.92 -15.20 13.62
N GLY A 410 14.57 -15.87 14.57
CA GLY A 410 15.30 -17.11 14.32
C GLY A 410 14.44 -18.28 13.86
N ARG A 411 13.15 -18.28 14.23
CA ARG A 411 12.17 -19.27 13.75
C ARG A 411 11.63 -18.91 12.37
N LEU A 412 11.38 -17.62 12.12
CA LEU A 412 10.68 -17.16 10.93
C LEU A 412 11.61 -16.79 9.76
N LEU A 413 12.87 -16.44 10.01
CA LEU A 413 13.77 -15.92 9.00
C LEU A 413 15.01 -16.80 8.83
N THR A 414 15.20 -17.27 7.60
CA THR A 414 16.46 -17.87 7.14
C THR A 414 17.16 -16.88 6.22
N THR A 415 18.36 -16.44 6.59
CA THR A 415 19.20 -15.56 5.76
C THR A 415 20.31 -16.37 5.10
N CYS A 416 20.67 -16.03 3.86
CA CYS A 416 21.71 -16.74 3.12
C CYS A 416 22.66 -15.79 2.38
N TYR A 417 23.94 -15.84 2.74
CA TYR A 417 25.02 -15.19 2.00
C TYR A 417 25.65 -16.17 1.01
N MET A 418 25.63 -15.81 -0.28
CA MET A 418 26.06 -16.66 -1.39
C MET A 418 27.28 -16.04 -2.08
N ALA A 419 28.46 -16.37 -1.56
CA ALA A 419 29.75 -15.86 -2.02
C ALA A 419 30.12 -16.40 -3.41
N SER A 420 30.76 -15.57 -4.22
CA SER A 420 31.54 -15.99 -5.39
C SER A 420 33.04 -15.86 -5.10
N GLU A 421 33.89 -16.33 -6.02
CA GLU A 421 35.35 -16.19 -5.92
C GLU A 421 35.85 -14.74 -5.82
N ASN A 422 35.00 -13.78 -6.21
CA ASN A 422 35.27 -12.34 -6.17
C ASN A 422 34.73 -11.65 -4.91
N SER A 423 33.99 -12.35 -4.05
CA SER A 423 33.34 -11.74 -2.89
C SER A 423 34.35 -11.45 -1.79
N SER A 424 34.25 -10.26 -1.17
CA SER A 424 35.13 -9.86 -0.08
C SER A 424 34.74 -10.52 1.25
N GLN A 425 35.72 -10.70 2.13
CA GLN A 425 35.45 -11.15 3.50
C GLN A 425 34.56 -10.14 4.25
N ASP A 426 34.71 -8.85 3.94
CA ASP A 426 33.96 -7.77 4.57
C ASP A 426 32.45 -7.84 4.27
N THR A 427 32.02 -8.14 3.04
CA THR A 427 30.58 -8.30 2.75
C THR A 427 30.00 -9.51 3.48
N SER A 428 30.74 -10.62 3.52
CA SER A 428 30.35 -11.82 4.27
C SER A 428 30.20 -11.55 5.77
N ASP A 429 31.15 -10.82 6.36
CA ASP A 429 31.14 -10.54 7.80
C ASP A 429 30.00 -9.59 8.17
N ARG A 430 29.72 -8.56 7.36
CA ARG A 430 28.55 -7.68 7.56
C ARG A 430 27.23 -8.45 7.53
N ALA A 431 27.06 -9.36 6.56
CA ALA A 431 25.86 -10.19 6.47
C ALA A 431 25.70 -11.09 7.71
N ARG A 432 26.79 -11.72 8.15
CA ARG A 432 26.82 -12.58 9.34
C ARG A 432 26.51 -11.81 10.62
N GLU A 433 27.12 -10.64 10.81
CA GLU A 433 26.92 -9.79 11.98
C GLU A 433 25.48 -9.31 12.10
N LEU A 434 24.89 -8.85 10.99
CA LEU A 434 23.48 -8.44 10.98
C LEU A 434 22.56 -9.63 11.30
N ALA A 435 22.78 -10.77 10.66
CA ALA A 435 22.00 -11.98 10.89
C ALA A 435 22.05 -12.43 12.37
N GLN A 436 23.22 -12.33 13.00
CA GLN A 436 23.41 -12.62 14.44
C GLN A 436 22.67 -11.63 15.34
N GLN A 437 22.68 -10.34 15.00
CA GLN A 437 22.01 -9.30 15.78
C GLN A 437 20.48 -9.46 15.73
N ILE A 438 19.90 -9.73 14.56
CA ILE A 438 18.46 -9.94 14.42
C ILE A 438 18.00 -11.35 14.83
N GLY A 439 18.93 -12.31 14.97
CA GLY A 439 18.64 -13.67 15.43
C GLY A 439 18.27 -14.69 14.34
N SER A 440 18.35 -14.33 13.05
CA SER A 440 17.96 -15.22 11.94
C SER A 440 18.83 -16.49 11.84
N HIS A 441 18.28 -17.56 11.27
CA HIS A 441 19.08 -18.72 10.88
C HIS A 441 19.95 -18.37 9.66
N HIS A 442 21.26 -18.20 9.87
CA HIS A 442 22.17 -17.74 8.83
C HIS A 442 22.92 -18.88 8.13
N ILE A 443 22.97 -18.83 6.80
CA ILE A 443 23.68 -19.78 5.94
C ILE A 443 24.73 -19.00 5.14
N GLY A 444 25.99 -19.46 5.17
CA GLY A 444 27.05 -18.98 4.28
C GLY A 444 27.48 -20.10 3.33
N LEU A 445 27.53 -19.84 2.03
CA LEU A 445 27.97 -20.81 1.03
C LEU A 445 28.71 -20.16 -0.13
N GLY A 446 29.53 -20.94 -0.85
CA GLY A 446 30.19 -20.54 -2.09
C GLY A 446 29.48 -21.09 -3.33
N ILE A 447 29.27 -20.27 -4.35
CA ILE A 447 28.55 -20.65 -5.59
C ILE A 447 29.48 -21.14 -6.71
N ASP A 448 30.79 -20.95 -6.56
CA ASP A 448 31.77 -21.22 -7.62
C ASP A 448 31.76 -22.65 -8.17
N PRO A 449 31.51 -23.71 -7.38
CA PRO A 449 31.36 -25.05 -7.93
C PRO A 449 30.26 -25.14 -8.99
N ALA A 450 29.11 -24.49 -8.74
CA ALA A 450 27.99 -24.45 -9.69
C ALA A 450 28.32 -23.57 -10.90
N VAL A 451 28.96 -22.41 -10.69
CA VAL A 451 29.39 -21.52 -11.77
C VAL A 451 30.37 -22.23 -12.71
N LYS A 452 31.40 -22.88 -12.15
CA LYS A 452 32.40 -23.65 -12.90
C LYS A 452 31.77 -24.79 -13.68
N ALA A 453 30.79 -25.49 -13.10
CA ALA A 453 30.06 -26.54 -13.81
C ALA A 453 29.29 -25.99 -15.03
N VAL A 454 28.54 -24.89 -14.86
CA VAL A 454 27.77 -24.27 -15.95
C VAL A 454 28.66 -23.73 -17.06
N VAL A 455 29.73 -22.99 -16.71
CA VAL A 455 30.70 -22.47 -17.69
C VAL A 455 31.48 -23.61 -18.35
N GLY A 456 31.74 -24.70 -17.62
CA GLY A 456 32.35 -25.93 -18.12
C GLY A 456 31.49 -26.59 -19.21
N ILE A 457 30.18 -26.72 -18.97
CA ILE A 457 29.22 -27.24 -19.97
C ILE A 457 29.23 -26.36 -21.23
N PHE A 458 29.18 -25.03 -21.08
CA PHE A 458 29.25 -24.10 -22.21
C PHE A 458 30.56 -24.28 -23.00
N SER A 459 31.69 -24.39 -22.30
CA SER A 459 33.01 -24.54 -22.91
C SER A 459 33.14 -25.87 -23.65
N LEU A 460 32.61 -26.95 -23.07
CA LEU A 460 32.60 -28.29 -23.66
C LEU A 460 31.83 -28.33 -24.98
N VAL A 461 30.66 -27.66 -25.03
CA VAL A 461 29.78 -27.69 -26.21
C VAL A 461 30.24 -26.71 -27.30
N THR A 462 30.79 -25.55 -26.93
CA THR A 462 31.12 -24.48 -27.89
C THR A 462 32.59 -24.42 -28.29
N GLY A 463 33.48 -25.07 -27.52
CA GLY A 463 34.94 -24.95 -27.67
C GLY A 463 35.50 -23.59 -27.28
N LYS A 464 34.69 -22.68 -26.70
CA LYS A 464 35.10 -21.33 -26.28
C LYS A 464 34.89 -21.14 -24.78
N ARG A 465 35.85 -20.49 -24.13
CA ARG A 465 35.75 -20.12 -22.71
C ARG A 465 35.59 -18.59 -22.58
N PRO A 466 34.45 -18.10 -22.06
CA PRO A 466 34.29 -16.67 -21.81
C PRO A 466 35.23 -16.19 -20.71
N LEU A 467 35.71 -14.95 -20.82
CA LEU A 467 36.60 -14.32 -19.85
C LEU A 467 35.95 -13.07 -19.23
N PHE A 468 36.31 -12.75 -17.98
CA PHE A 468 35.99 -11.45 -17.37
C PHE A 468 36.76 -10.33 -18.09
N ALA A 469 36.25 -9.09 -18.01
CA ALA A 469 36.84 -7.93 -18.66
C ALA A 469 38.30 -7.70 -18.20
N VAL A 470 38.56 -7.83 -16.89
CA VAL A 470 39.91 -7.76 -16.29
C VAL A 470 40.89 -8.83 -16.80
N HIS A 471 40.38 -9.89 -17.43
CA HIS A 471 41.16 -10.95 -18.06
C HIS A 471 41.14 -10.87 -19.59
N GLY A 472 40.75 -9.73 -20.16
CA GLY A 472 40.72 -9.48 -21.61
C GLY A 472 39.45 -9.94 -22.32
N GLY A 473 38.39 -10.29 -21.57
CA GLY A 473 37.08 -10.63 -22.15
C GLY A 473 36.34 -9.40 -22.70
N SER A 474 35.46 -9.62 -23.68
CA SER A 474 34.59 -8.55 -24.18
C SER A 474 33.52 -8.13 -23.15
N SER A 475 32.93 -6.94 -23.32
CA SER A 475 31.82 -6.48 -22.46
C SER A 475 30.65 -7.46 -22.41
N ARG A 476 30.42 -8.21 -23.51
CA ARG A 476 29.39 -9.25 -23.57
C ARG A 476 29.74 -10.45 -22.71
N GLU A 477 31.00 -10.90 -22.74
CA GLU A 477 31.47 -12.03 -21.93
C GLU A 477 31.43 -11.67 -20.44
N ASN A 478 31.92 -10.48 -20.08
CA ASN A 478 31.89 -9.97 -18.71
C ASN A 478 30.47 -9.98 -18.14
N LEU A 479 29.53 -9.35 -18.86
CA LEU A 479 28.12 -9.31 -18.48
C LEU A 479 27.51 -10.72 -18.40
N ALA A 480 27.85 -11.62 -19.32
CA ALA A 480 27.35 -13.00 -19.29
C ALA A 480 27.81 -13.76 -18.03
N LEU A 481 29.08 -13.63 -17.66
CA LEU A 481 29.64 -14.29 -16.46
C LEU A 481 29.04 -13.73 -15.18
N GLN A 482 28.86 -12.42 -15.06
CA GLN A 482 28.17 -11.80 -13.92
C GLN A 482 26.71 -12.30 -13.84
N ASN A 483 26.00 -12.34 -14.97
CA ASN A 483 24.63 -12.84 -15.03
C ASN A 483 24.50 -14.32 -14.63
N VAL A 484 25.46 -15.17 -15.00
CA VAL A 484 25.46 -16.61 -14.60
C VAL A 484 25.52 -16.72 -13.08
N GLN A 485 26.42 -15.99 -12.42
CA GLN A 485 26.52 -15.95 -10.97
C GLN A 485 25.20 -15.45 -10.33
N ALA A 486 24.64 -14.35 -10.86
CA ALA A 486 23.40 -13.77 -10.36
C ALA A 486 22.21 -14.75 -10.44
N ARG A 487 22.06 -15.48 -11.56
CA ARG A 487 20.98 -16.49 -11.73
C ARG A 487 21.19 -17.74 -10.88
N LEU A 488 22.43 -18.19 -10.70
CA LEU A 488 22.71 -19.34 -9.85
C LEU A 488 22.37 -19.07 -8.38
N ARG A 489 22.56 -17.83 -7.91
CA ARG A 489 22.07 -17.41 -6.58
C ARG A 489 20.56 -17.55 -6.45
N MET A 490 19.79 -17.22 -7.49
CA MET A 490 18.34 -17.42 -7.49
C MET A 490 17.97 -18.91 -7.41
N VAL A 491 18.61 -19.77 -8.22
CA VAL A 491 18.38 -21.22 -8.18
C VAL A 491 18.65 -21.80 -6.80
N ILE A 492 19.77 -21.39 -6.18
CA ILE A 492 20.14 -21.81 -4.83
C ILE A 492 19.14 -21.27 -3.80
N ALA A 493 18.73 -20.00 -3.91
CA ALA A 493 17.76 -19.40 -3.00
C ALA A 493 16.45 -20.21 -2.94
N TYR A 494 15.90 -20.58 -4.09
CA TYR A 494 14.68 -21.39 -4.16
C TYR A 494 14.88 -22.83 -3.66
N LEU A 495 16.05 -23.43 -3.92
CA LEU A 495 16.38 -24.75 -3.39
C LEU A 495 16.36 -24.73 -1.84
N PHE A 496 16.99 -23.74 -1.23
CA PHE A 496 17.00 -23.61 0.22
C PHE A 496 15.65 -23.17 0.79
N ALA A 497 14.89 -22.33 0.09
CA ALA A 497 13.54 -21.99 0.51
C ALA A 497 12.63 -23.22 0.61
N GLN A 498 12.80 -24.19 -0.29
CA GLN A 498 12.06 -25.44 -0.29
C GLN A 498 12.61 -26.49 0.70
N LEU A 499 13.94 -26.55 0.90
CA LEU A 499 14.57 -27.67 1.62
C LEU A 499 15.32 -27.32 2.91
N SER A 500 15.50 -26.03 3.25
CA SER A 500 16.23 -25.63 4.47
C SER A 500 15.51 -26.03 5.75
N LEU A 501 14.17 -25.98 5.77
CA LEU A 501 13.38 -26.46 6.91
C LEU A 501 13.44 -27.99 6.98
N TRP A 502 13.29 -28.67 5.84
CA TRP A 502 13.45 -30.11 5.74
C TRP A 502 14.81 -30.59 6.25
N SER A 503 15.91 -29.91 5.89
CA SER A 503 17.26 -30.26 6.37
C SER A 503 17.44 -30.04 7.87
N ARG A 504 16.53 -29.30 8.51
CA ARG A 504 16.46 -29.07 9.97
C ARG A 504 15.40 -29.93 10.65
N GLY A 505 14.74 -30.84 9.93
CA GLY A 505 13.67 -31.68 10.47
C GLY A 505 12.37 -30.94 10.75
N ALA A 506 12.17 -29.75 10.16
CA ALA A 506 10.95 -28.95 10.30
C ALA A 506 10.06 -29.07 9.04
N PRO A 507 8.72 -29.07 9.19
CA PRO A 507 7.80 -29.06 8.05
C PRO A 507 7.70 -27.67 7.41
N GLY A 508 7.11 -27.61 6.21
CA GLY A 508 6.77 -26.37 5.52
C GLY A 508 7.87 -25.86 4.58
N GLY A 509 7.53 -24.79 3.84
CA GLY A 509 8.42 -24.06 2.95
C GLY A 509 8.57 -22.61 3.38
N LEU A 510 9.53 -21.92 2.78
CA LEU A 510 9.81 -20.50 3.02
C LEU A 510 9.45 -19.67 1.79
N LEU A 511 8.89 -18.48 2.01
CA LEU A 511 8.73 -17.47 0.96
C LEU A 511 10.08 -16.81 0.66
N VAL A 512 10.51 -16.80 -0.59
CA VAL A 512 11.71 -16.08 -1.02
C VAL A 512 11.41 -14.58 -1.05
N LEU A 513 12.21 -13.80 -0.33
CA LEU A 513 12.14 -12.34 -0.30
C LEU A 513 13.11 -11.73 -1.31
N GLY A 514 12.59 -10.82 -2.14
CA GLY A 514 13.39 -9.97 -3.02
C GLY A 514 13.86 -8.70 -2.32
N SER A 515 14.89 -8.06 -2.88
CA SER A 515 15.46 -6.81 -2.35
C SER A 515 15.81 -5.79 -3.44
N ALA A 516 15.10 -5.81 -4.57
CA ALA A 516 15.23 -4.74 -5.56
C ALA A 516 14.50 -3.48 -5.06
N ASN A 517 15.13 -2.31 -5.14
CA ASN A 517 14.47 -1.03 -4.82
C ASN A 517 13.76 -0.44 -6.06
N VAL A 518 12.96 0.61 -5.85
CA VAL A 518 12.13 1.20 -6.91
C VAL A 518 12.94 1.89 -8.01
N ASP A 519 14.11 2.46 -7.67
CA ASP A 519 14.96 3.22 -8.60
C ASP A 519 15.69 2.28 -9.58
N GLU A 520 16.27 1.18 -9.07
CA GLU A 520 16.87 0.13 -9.89
C GLU A 520 15.82 -0.55 -10.77
N SER A 521 14.63 -0.80 -10.22
CA SER A 521 13.50 -1.37 -10.95
C SER A 521 13.04 -0.45 -12.09
N LEU A 522 13.10 0.87 -11.91
CA LEU A 522 12.73 1.85 -12.93
C LEU A 522 13.73 1.86 -14.08
N LEU A 523 15.03 1.89 -13.78
CA LEU A 523 16.07 1.86 -14.81
C LEU A 523 16.21 0.47 -15.45
N GLY A 524 15.74 -0.56 -14.75
CA GLY A 524 15.94 -1.97 -15.04
C GLY A 524 17.40 -2.42 -14.85
N TYR A 525 18.06 -1.83 -13.85
CA TYR A 525 19.42 -2.15 -13.43
C TYR A 525 19.42 -3.39 -12.52
N LEU A 526 19.13 -4.54 -13.14
CA LEU A 526 19.06 -5.85 -12.49
C LEU A 526 19.26 -6.95 -13.53
N THR A 527 19.67 -8.15 -13.12
CA THR A 527 19.74 -9.29 -14.03
C THR A 527 18.36 -9.95 -14.12
N LYS A 528 17.83 -10.13 -15.33
CA LYS A 528 16.55 -10.84 -15.49
C LYS A 528 16.69 -12.28 -14.97
N TYR A 529 15.85 -12.64 -13.99
CA TYR A 529 15.82 -13.92 -13.28
C TYR A 529 17.01 -14.20 -12.33
N ASP A 530 17.61 -13.15 -11.75
CA ASP A 530 18.44 -13.28 -10.54
C ASP A 530 17.59 -13.17 -9.26
N CYS A 531 18.20 -12.91 -8.10
CA CYS A 531 17.50 -12.71 -6.82
C CYS A 531 16.59 -11.47 -6.77
N SER A 532 16.52 -10.64 -7.82
CA SER A 532 15.42 -9.67 -8.01
C SER A 532 14.09 -10.35 -8.34
N SER A 533 14.13 -11.61 -8.78
CA SER A 533 12.99 -12.51 -8.99
C SER A 533 12.85 -13.43 -7.77
N ALA A 534 11.81 -13.17 -6.98
CA ALA A 534 11.48 -13.80 -5.71
C ALA A 534 9.96 -13.96 -5.63
N ASP A 535 9.43 -14.42 -4.49
CA ASP A 535 7.98 -14.58 -4.33
C ASP A 535 7.31 -13.23 -4.05
N ILE A 536 7.90 -12.44 -3.14
CA ILE A 536 7.45 -11.09 -2.79
C ILE A 536 8.65 -10.17 -2.48
N ASN A 537 8.48 -8.86 -2.68
CA ASN A 537 9.52 -7.85 -2.40
C ASN A 537 8.98 -6.70 -1.53
N PRO A 538 9.28 -6.66 -0.22
CA PRO A 538 8.74 -5.65 0.69
C PRO A 538 9.33 -4.25 0.48
N ILE A 539 10.45 -4.12 -0.25
CA ILE A 539 11.09 -2.82 -0.54
C ILE A 539 10.96 -2.39 -2.01
N GLY A 540 10.26 -3.18 -2.84
CA GLY A 540 10.15 -2.95 -4.29
C GLY A 540 9.56 -1.60 -4.69
N GLY A 541 8.80 -0.97 -3.79
CA GLY A 541 8.23 0.36 -3.98
C GLY A 541 8.94 1.49 -3.23
N ILE A 542 10.12 1.28 -2.64
CA ILE A 542 10.82 2.27 -1.79
C ILE A 542 12.09 2.79 -2.49
N SER A 543 12.34 4.09 -2.38
CA SER A 543 13.53 4.75 -2.94
C SER A 543 14.83 4.34 -2.24
N LYS A 544 15.96 4.34 -2.97
CA LYS A 544 17.27 4.04 -2.38
C LYS A 544 17.63 5.04 -1.27
N THR A 545 17.28 6.31 -1.46
CA THR A 545 17.51 7.36 -0.47
C THR A 545 16.75 7.09 0.83
N ASP A 546 15.50 6.65 0.72
CA ASP A 546 14.68 6.32 1.88
C ASP A 546 15.12 5.02 2.55
N LEU A 547 15.60 4.04 1.79
CA LEU A 547 16.19 2.82 2.37
C LEU A 547 17.42 3.14 3.21
N ARG A 548 18.30 4.03 2.75
CA ARG A 548 19.45 4.49 3.55
C ARG A 548 19.01 5.20 4.83
N ALA A 549 18.02 6.09 4.75
CA ALA A 549 17.46 6.80 5.90
C ALA A 549 16.77 5.84 6.89
N PHE A 550 16.07 4.83 6.38
CA PHE A 550 15.45 3.77 7.17
C PHE A 550 16.50 2.91 7.88
N ILE A 551 17.58 2.51 7.21
CA ILE A 551 18.67 1.76 7.86
C ILE A 551 19.31 2.58 8.98
N GLN A 552 19.54 3.88 8.78
CA GLN A 552 20.05 4.75 9.85
C GLN A 552 19.07 4.80 11.03
N PHE A 553 17.77 4.92 10.76
CA PHE A 553 16.74 4.83 11.80
C PHE A 553 16.78 3.49 12.54
N CYS A 554 17.01 2.37 11.86
CA CYS A 554 17.12 1.04 12.48
C CYS A 554 18.35 0.89 13.38
N VAL A 555 19.47 1.56 13.07
CA VAL A 555 20.65 1.57 13.97
C VAL A 555 20.22 2.00 15.37
N GLU A 556 19.46 3.09 15.45
CA GLU A 556 19.05 3.71 16.72
C GLU A 556 17.80 3.03 17.31
N ARG A 557 16.76 2.82 16.50
CA ARG A 557 15.47 2.30 16.98
C ARG A 557 15.53 0.82 17.33
N PHE A 558 16.26 0.03 16.54
CA PHE A 558 16.36 -1.42 16.71
C PHE A 558 17.66 -1.87 17.38
N GLN A 559 18.60 -0.94 17.62
CA GLN A 559 19.88 -1.21 18.28
C GLN A 559 20.71 -2.26 17.53
N LEU A 560 20.86 -2.05 16.21
CA LEU A 560 21.56 -2.95 15.28
C LEU A 560 22.85 -2.28 14.76
N PRO A 561 23.96 -2.30 15.52
CA PRO A 561 25.20 -1.61 15.14
C PRO A 561 25.86 -2.16 13.87
N ALA A 562 25.56 -3.40 13.45
CA ALA A 562 26.08 -3.94 12.18
C ALA A 562 25.69 -3.08 10.97
N LEU A 563 24.55 -2.38 11.06
CA LEU A 563 24.04 -1.51 10.01
C LEU A 563 24.93 -0.29 9.75
N GLN A 564 25.71 0.18 10.73
CA GLN A 564 26.63 1.31 10.53
C GLN A 564 27.72 0.96 9.50
N ARG A 565 28.30 -0.25 9.61
CA ARG A 565 29.27 -0.75 8.64
C ARG A 565 28.65 -0.96 7.26
N ILE A 566 27.39 -1.38 7.20
CA ILE A 566 26.65 -1.56 5.94
C ILE A 566 26.39 -0.22 5.25
N LEU A 567 26.02 0.82 6.00
CA LEU A 567 25.79 2.17 5.46
C LEU A 567 27.07 2.84 4.95
N ALA A 568 28.18 2.62 5.65
CA ALA A 568 29.49 3.18 5.33
C ALA A 568 30.19 2.47 4.15
N ALA A 569 29.81 1.22 3.87
CA ALA A 569 30.38 0.46 2.77
C ALA A 569 29.98 1.08 1.40
N PRO A 570 30.90 1.09 0.42
CA PRO A 570 30.56 1.51 -0.94
C PRO A 570 29.53 0.55 -1.54
N ALA A 571 28.57 1.09 -2.30
CA ALA A 571 27.58 0.28 -3.01
C ALA A 571 28.21 -0.28 -4.29
N THR A 572 28.53 -1.57 -4.25
CA THR A 572 29.17 -2.28 -5.36
C THR A 572 28.63 -3.71 -5.47
N ALA A 573 28.57 -4.22 -6.70
CA ALA A 573 28.32 -5.62 -7.00
C ALA A 573 29.66 -6.36 -7.19
N GLU A 574 30.07 -7.16 -6.20
CA GLU A 574 31.29 -7.99 -6.23
C GLU A 574 31.14 -9.22 -7.15
N LEU A 575 30.83 -8.98 -8.44
CA LEU A 575 30.56 -10.02 -9.46
C LEU A 575 31.71 -10.20 -10.45
N GLU A 576 32.68 -9.30 -10.47
CA GLU A 576 33.89 -9.39 -11.28
C GLU A 576 35.15 -9.37 -10.39
N PRO A 577 36.26 -9.96 -10.86
CA PRO A 577 37.49 -9.99 -10.07
C PRO A 577 38.00 -8.58 -9.80
N LEU A 578 38.47 -8.35 -8.58
CA LEU A 578 39.06 -7.08 -8.16
C LEU A 578 40.29 -6.76 -9.02
N ALA A 579 40.36 -5.55 -9.57
CA ALA A 579 41.57 -5.04 -10.20
C ALA A 579 42.49 -4.49 -9.11
N ASP A 580 43.70 -5.04 -8.97
CA ASP A 580 44.71 -4.63 -7.96
C ASP A 580 44.20 -4.62 -6.50
N GLY A 581 43.24 -5.50 -6.18
CA GLY A 581 42.64 -5.60 -4.84
C GLY A 581 41.64 -4.49 -4.50
N GLN A 582 41.29 -3.64 -5.46
CA GLN A 582 40.25 -2.63 -5.32
C GLN A 582 38.98 -3.02 -6.06
N VAL A 583 37.85 -2.61 -5.49
CA VAL A 583 36.54 -2.70 -6.12
C VAL A 583 36.56 -1.85 -7.39
N SER A 584 36.17 -2.44 -8.52
CA SER A 584 36.31 -1.83 -9.84
C SER A 584 35.35 -0.68 -10.12
N GLN A 585 34.12 -0.72 -9.58
CA GLN A 585 33.06 0.25 -9.91
C GLN A 585 31.93 0.26 -8.87
N THR A 586 31.33 1.43 -8.65
CA THR A 586 30.09 1.59 -7.87
C THR A 586 28.83 1.45 -8.74
N ASP A 587 27.70 1.14 -8.12
CA ASP A 587 26.42 0.99 -8.84
C ASP A 587 26.04 2.28 -9.61
N GLU A 588 26.25 3.46 -9.02
CA GLU A 588 25.92 4.74 -9.65
C GLU A 588 26.79 5.03 -10.88
N GLU A 589 28.07 4.64 -10.85
CA GLU A 589 28.98 4.76 -11.99
C GLU A 589 28.57 3.82 -13.14
N ASP A 590 28.16 2.59 -12.85
CA ASP A 590 27.69 1.65 -13.89
C ASP A 590 26.32 2.07 -14.47
N MET A 591 25.42 2.56 -13.61
CA MET A 591 24.18 3.19 -14.04
C MET A 591 24.43 4.49 -14.82
N GLY A 592 25.56 5.16 -14.62
CA GLY A 592 25.88 6.46 -15.22
C GLY A 592 24.99 7.60 -14.73
N MET A 593 24.40 7.43 -13.55
CA MET A 593 23.52 8.40 -12.89
C MET A 593 23.38 8.05 -11.41
N THR A 594 23.20 9.07 -10.57
CA THR A 594 23.05 8.86 -9.13
C THR A 594 21.64 8.42 -8.78
N TYR A 595 21.46 7.80 -7.61
CA TYR A 595 20.13 7.48 -7.08
C TYR A 595 19.28 8.73 -6.86
N ALA A 596 19.88 9.85 -6.45
CA ALA A 596 19.19 11.12 -6.32
C ALA A 596 18.63 11.62 -7.67
N GLU A 597 19.40 11.51 -8.76
CA GLU A 597 18.93 11.82 -10.10
C GLU A 597 17.81 10.85 -10.54
N LEU A 598 17.95 9.55 -10.25
CA LEU A 598 16.95 8.54 -10.59
C LEU A 598 15.59 8.80 -9.94
N SER A 599 15.54 9.16 -8.66
CA SER A 599 14.28 9.49 -8.00
C SER A 599 13.64 10.75 -8.59
N VAL A 600 14.43 11.74 -9.04
CA VAL A 600 13.93 12.90 -9.79
C VAL A 600 13.35 12.46 -11.14
N TYR A 601 14.05 11.63 -11.91
CA TYR A 601 13.55 11.11 -13.19
C TYR A 601 12.25 10.32 -13.00
N GLY A 602 12.19 9.45 -12.00
CA GLY A 602 11.00 8.66 -11.64
C GLY A 602 9.81 9.55 -11.32
N THR A 603 10.01 10.54 -10.45
CA THR A 603 8.98 11.52 -10.07
C THR A 603 8.50 12.33 -11.27
N LEU A 604 9.41 12.87 -12.07
CA LEU A 604 9.05 13.63 -13.26
C LEU A 604 8.27 12.77 -14.26
N ARG A 605 8.74 11.56 -14.53
CA ARG A 605 8.12 10.61 -15.47
C ARG A 605 6.72 10.21 -15.03
N LYS A 606 6.56 9.76 -13.77
CA LYS A 606 5.32 9.11 -13.31
C LYS A 606 4.40 10.04 -12.56
N VAL A 607 4.90 10.94 -11.72
CA VAL A 607 4.06 11.90 -10.98
C VAL A 607 3.74 13.09 -11.87
N ALA A 608 4.75 13.76 -12.41
CA ALA A 608 4.57 14.93 -13.28
C ALA A 608 4.24 14.61 -14.75
N LYS A 609 4.12 13.32 -15.09
CA LYS A 609 3.66 12.80 -16.40
C LYS A 609 4.52 13.28 -17.58
N THR A 610 5.83 13.37 -17.41
CA THR A 610 6.72 13.87 -18.46
C THR A 610 7.27 12.78 -19.38
N GLY A 611 7.20 13.02 -20.70
CA GLY A 611 8.03 12.33 -21.69
C GLY A 611 9.42 12.96 -21.82
N PRO A 612 10.28 12.49 -22.75
CA PRO A 612 11.68 12.95 -22.85
C PRO A 612 11.82 14.47 -22.99
N TYR A 613 11.08 15.07 -23.93
CA TYR A 613 11.16 16.52 -24.19
C TYR A 613 10.69 17.35 -22.99
N SER A 614 9.54 17.01 -22.39
CA SER A 614 9.02 17.72 -21.23
C SER A 614 9.92 17.57 -19.99
N MET A 615 10.56 16.42 -19.82
CA MET A 615 11.54 16.21 -18.76
C MET A 615 12.77 17.09 -18.97
N PHE A 616 13.31 17.14 -20.18
CA PHE A 616 14.39 18.05 -20.56
C PHE A 616 14.04 19.51 -20.24
N CYS A 617 12.88 20.01 -20.66
CA CYS A 617 12.47 21.40 -20.40
C CYS A 617 12.37 21.72 -18.90
N LYS A 618 11.90 20.78 -18.08
CA LYS A 618 11.84 20.97 -16.62
C LYS A 618 13.22 20.96 -15.99
N LEU A 619 14.05 19.98 -16.33
CA LEU A 619 15.39 19.83 -15.78
C LEU A 619 16.33 20.96 -16.20
N LEU A 620 16.13 21.53 -17.39
CA LEU A 620 16.85 22.72 -17.83
C LEU A 620 16.76 23.87 -16.82
N HIS A 621 15.61 24.03 -16.16
CA HIS A 621 15.42 25.05 -15.13
C HIS A 621 15.85 24.56 -13.75
N LEU A 622 15.50 23.32 -13.39
CA LEU A 622 15.82 22.75 -12.07
C LEU A 622 17.33 22.58 -11.84
N TRP A 623 18.08 22.30 -12.90
CA TRP A 623 19.53 22.07 -12.86
C TRP A 623 20.32 23.14 -13.59
N ARG A 624 19.74 24.33 -13.82
CA ARG A 624 20.39 25.43 -14.56
C ARG A 624 21.76 25.81 -13.99
N ASP A 625 21.91 25.71 -12.67
CA ASP A 625 23.13 26.08 -11.95
C ASP A 625 24.13 24.90 -11.85
N LEU A 626 23.73 23.71 -12.28
CA LEU A 626 24.49 22.46 -12.17
C LEU A 626 24.88 21.86 -13.53
N CYS A 627 24.11 22.13 -14.58
CA CYS A 627 24.22 21.51 -15.89
C CYS A 627 23.91 22.50 -17.01
N SER A 628 24.70 22.46 -18.08
CA SER A 628 24.39 23.14 -19.33
C SER A 628 23.19 22.49 -20.04
N PRO A 629 22.54 23.19 -21.00
CA PRO A 629 21.46 22.61 -21.78
C PRO A 629 21.84 21.27 -22.44
N ARG A 630 23.08 21.16 -22.93
CA ARG A 630 23.63 19.93 -23.54
C ARG A 630 23.72 18.79 -22.52
N GLN A 631 24.26 19.05 -21.33
CA GLN A 631 24.40 18.05 -20.28
C GLN A 631 23.04 17.52 -19.80
N VAL A 632 22.05 18.39 -19.65
CA VAL A 632 20.68 17.97 -19.31
C VAL A 632 20.10 17.09 -20.42
N ALA A 633 20.29 17.47 -21.69
CA ALA A 633 19.82 16.68 -22.82
C ALA A 633 20.44 15.27 -22.83
N ASP A 634 21.73 15.15 -22.59
CA ASP A 634 22.43 13.86 -22.59
C ASP A 634 21.98 12.97 -21.43
N LYS A 635 21.83 13.52 -20.22
CA LYS A 635 21.28 12.82 -19.05
C LYS A 635 19.87 12.29 -19.32
N VAL A 636 18.97 13.12 -19.86
CA VAL A 636 17.59 12.71 -20.18
C VAL A 636 17.56 11.63 -21.26
N LYS A 637 18.37 11.76 -22.32
CA LYS A 637 18.45 10.75 -23.38
C LYS A 637 18.99 9.42 -22.84
N GLN A 638 20.01 9.45 -22.01
CA GLN A 638 20.59 8.27 -21.39
C GLN A 638 19.55 7.55 -20.53
N PHE A 639 18.84 8.27 -19.66
CA PHE A 639 17.75 7.73 -18.85
C PHE A 639 16.68 7.04 -19.71
N PHE A 640 16.09 7.75 -20.68
CA PHE A 640 15.00 7.17 -21.49
C PHE A 640 15.47 6.01 -22.37
N SER A 641 16.73 6.03 -22.84
CA SER A 641 17.30 4.91 -23.59
C SER A 641 17.42 3.67 -22.69
N LYS A 642 18.08 3.78 -21.53
CA LYS A 642 18.23 2.67 -20.56
C LYS A 642 16.87 2.16 -20.07
N TYR A 643 15.98 3.05 -19.64
CA TYR A 643 14.60 2.72 -19.25
C TYR A 643 13.88 1.90 -20.33
N SER A 644 13.93 2.36 -21.59
CA SER A 644 13.17 1.73 -22.68
C SER A 644 13.76 0.39 -23.13
N LEU A 645 15.09 0.23 -23.10
CA LEU A 645 15.76 -1.04 -23.38
C LEU A 645 15.44 -2.10 -22.32
N ASN A 646 15.39 -1.67 -21.05
CA ASN A 646 15.24 -2.60 -19.93
C ASN A 646 13.79 -2.80 -19.48
N ARG A 647 12.80 -2.09 -20.03
CA ARG A 647 11.40 -2.18 -19.58
C ARG A 647 10.84 -3.60 -19.59
N HIS A 648 11.28 -4.44 -20.52
CA HIS A 648 10.88 -5.85 -20.56
C HIS A 648 11.20 -6.63 -19.27
N LYS A 649 12.12 -6.15 -18.43
CA LYS A 649 12.44 -6.77 -17.13
C LYS A 649 11.32 -6.56 -16.10
N THR A 650 10.63 -5.41 -16.12
CA THR A 650 9.56 -5.12 -15.14
C THR A 650 8.31 -5.96 -15.35
N THR A 651 8.12 -6.51 -16.55
CA THR A 651 6.98 -7.41 -16.87
C THR A 651 7.01 -8.72 -16.09
N THR A 652 8.19 -9.14 -15.63
CA THR A 652 8.41 -10.38 -14.88
C THR A 652 9.12 -10.11 -13.55
N LEU A 653 9.09 -8.87 -13.08
CA LEU A 653 9.68 -8.51 -11.79
C LEU A 653 8.74 -8.94 -10.66
N THR A 654 9.33 -9.32 -9.54
CA THR A 654 8.63 -9.71 -8.32
C THR A 654 7.57 -8.68 -7.91
N PRO A 655 6.36 -9.10 -7.47
CA PRO A 655 5.39 -8.18 -6.89
C PRO A 655 5.98 -7.50 -5.66
N GLY A 656 6.10 -6.17 -5.74
CA GLY A 656 6.64 -5.35 -4.66
C GLY A 656 5.57 -4.58 -3.90
N TYR A 657 5.76 -4.43 -2.58
CA TYR A 657 4.93 -3.57 -1.74
C TYR A 657 4.77 -2.17 -2.34
N HIS A 658 3.55 -1.67 -2.43
CA HIS A 658 3.31 -0.32 -2.95
C HIS A 658 3.61 0.74 -1.86
N ALA A 659 4.54 1.65 -2.16
CA ALA A 659 4.86 2.78 -1.28
C ALA A 659 4.97 4.09 -2.08
N GLU A 660 5.90 4.17 -3.02
CA GLU A 660 6.14 5.39 -3.80
C GLU A 660 5.13 5.62 -4.92
N ARG A 661 4.75 6.90 -5.09
CA ARG A 661 3.82 7.37 -6.16
C ARG A 661 4.40 7.26 -7.57
N TYR A 662 5.66 6.89 -7.69
CA TYR A 662 6.36 6.76 -8.98
C TYR A 662 6.78 5.33 -9.33
N SER A 663 6.22 4.32 -8.65
CA SER A 663 6.50 2.92 -8.92
C SER A 663 6.44 2.58 -10.43
N PRO A 664 7.42 1.81 -10.96
CA PRO A 664 7.42 1.33 -12.33
C PRO A 664 6.67 0.00 -12.49
N ASP A 665 5.92 -0.48 -11.51
CA ASP A 665 5.18 -1.74 -11.62
C ASP A 665 4.28 -1.79 -12.86
N ASP A 666 4.46 -2.82 -13.68
CA ASP A 666 3.75 -2.97 -14.96
C ASP A 666 2.40 -3.70 -14.83
N ASN A 667 2.16 -4.38 -13.72
CA ASN A 667 0.99 -5.24 -13.56
C ASN A 667 -0.29 -4.46 -13.21
N ARG A 668 -0.16 -3.36 -12.46
CA ARG A 668 -1.30 -2.58 -11.97
C ARG A 668 -1.09 -1.07 -12.09
N PHE A 669 0.05 -0.57 -11.61
CA PHE A 669 0.20 0.86 -11.36
C PHE A 669 0.67 1.67 -12.57
N ASP A 670 1.58 1.13 -13.38
CA ASP A 670 2.24 1.82 -14.49
C ASP A 670 2.23 1.00 -15.78
N LEU A 671 1.04 0.84 -16.35
CA LEU A 671 0.82 0.15 -17.63
C LEU A 671 1.57 0.86 -18.77
N ARG A 672 2.55 0.18 -19.37
CA ARG A 672 3.41 0.75 -20.44
C ARG A 672 3.76 -0.29 -21.49
N PRO A 673 4.10 0.11 -22.73
CA PRO A 673 4.77 -0.78 -23.67
C PRO A 673 6.06 -1.35 -23.06
N PHE A 674 6.45 -2.55 -23.44
CA PHE A 674 7.75 -3.12 -23.10
C PHE A 674 8.67 -3.34 -24.32
N LEU A 675 8.14 -3.14 -25.53
CA LEU A 675 8.88 -3.11 -26.78
C LEU A 675 8.88 -1.67 -27.33
N TYR A 676 9.94 -0.93 -27.04
CA TYR A 676 10.10 0.46 -27.48
C TYR A 676 11.09 0.59 -28.65
N ARG A 677 10.92 1.65 -29.44
CA ARG A 677 12.00 2.18 -30.27
C ARG A 677 12.95 3.00 -29.39
N ALA A 678 13.90 2.31 -28.76
CA ALA A 678 14.78 2.88 -27.73
C ALA A 678 15.67 4.07 -28.14
N GLY A 679 15.79 4.35 -29.44
CA GLY A 679 16.48 5.55 -29.94
C GLY A 679 15.65 6.84 -29.90
N TRP A 680 14.36 6.77 -29.56
CA TRP A 680 13.45 7.93 -29.40
C TRP A 680 13.65 9.07 -30.42
N PRO A 681 13.74 8.79 -31.73
CA PRO A 681 14.39 9.69 -32.68
C PRO A 681 13.65 11.01 -32.89
N TRP A 682 12.31 11.01 -32.78
CA TRP A 682 11.53 12.24 -32.86
C TRP A 682 11.77 13.11 -31.63
N GLN A 683 11.58 12.53 -30.45
CA GLN A 683 11.68 13.21 -29.17
C GLN A 683 13.11 13.74 -28.95
N PHE A 684 14.12 12.94 -29.27
CA PHE A 684 15.53 13.35 -29.13
C PHE A 684 15.93 14.43 -30.15
N ARG A 685 15.36 14.43 -31.36
CA ARG A 685 15.54 15.53 -32.32
C ARG A 685 14.91 16.84 -31.82
N CYS A 686 13.74 16.78 -31.19
CA CYS A 686 13.13 17.96 -30.57
C CYS A 686 14.03 18.55 -29.47
N ILE A 687 14.62 17.69 -28.62
CA ILE A 687 15.60 18.12 -27.61
C ILE A 687 16.81 18.77 -28.28
N GLU A 688 17.39 18.12 -29.30
CA GLU A 688 18.55 18.66 -30.04
C GLU A 688 18.30 20.04 -30.65
N ASN A 689 17.14 20.23 -31.31
CA ASN A 689 16.78 21.53 -31.86
C ASN A 689 16.72 22.61 -30.77
N GLN A 690 16.20 22.26 -29.59
CA GLN A 690 16.09 23.20 -28.48
C GLN A 690 17.45 23.53 -27.87
N VAL A 691 18.33 22.54 -27.70
CA VAL A 691 19.70 22.75 -27.23
C VAL A 691 20.47 23.66 -28.20
N LEU A 692 20.41 23.39 -29.51
CA LEU A 692 21.05 24.24 -30.52
C LEU A 692 20.51 25.68 -30.52
N GLN A 693 19.23 25.87 -30.22
CA GLN A 693 18.64 27.20 -30.10
C GLN A 693 19.18 27.95 -28.88
N LEU A 694 19.30 27.28 -27.73
CA LEU A 694 19.80 27.86 -26.49
C LEU A 694 21.29 28.20 -26.57
N GLU A 695 22.10 27.28 -27.11
CA GLU A 695 23.54 27.49 -27.34
C GLU A 695 23.81 28.66 -28.30
N ARG A 696 22.91 28.93 -29.26
CA ARG A 696 23.02 30.11 -30.13
C ARG A 696 22.71 31.41 -29.39
N ARG A 697 21.75 31.41 -28.47
CA ARG A 697 21.39 32.60 -27.68
C ARG A 697 22.50 32.96 -26.69
N GLU A 698 23.06 31.98 -25.99
CA GLU A 698 24.21 32.20 -25.10
C GLU A 698 25.40 32.83 -25.84
N ARG A 699 25.66 32.42 -27.09
CA ARG A 699 26.69 33.07 -27.91
C ARG A 699 26.36 34.52 -28.27
N GLN A 700 25.12 34.79 -28.64
CA GLN A 700 24.67 36.15 -28.99
C GLN A 700 24.65 37.11 -27.79
N ASP A 701 24.33 36.63 -26.59
CA ASP A 701 24.34 37.43 -25.36
C ASP A 701 25.77 37.73 -24.87
N VAL A 702 26.75 36.88 -25.20
CA VAL A 702 28.17 37.11 -24.92
C VAL A 702 28.80 38.08 -25.93
N ASP A 703 28.39 38.01 -27.20
CA ASP A 703 28.86 38.92 -28.27
C ASP A 703 28.17 40.30 -28.26
N GLY A 704 27.14 40.50 -27.41
CA GLY A 704 26.36 41.75 -27.27
C GLY A 704 26.73 42.63 -26.08
N VAL A 705 27.79 42.29 -25.34
CA VAL A 705 28.37 43.11 -24.27
C VAL A 705 29.64 43.76 -24.81
N ASP A 706 29.47 44.76 -25.68
CA ASP A 706 30.53 45.68 -26.12
C ASP A 706 29.96 47.11 -26.15
#